data_AF-A0A225AAY2-F1
#
_entry.id   AF-A0A225AAY2-F1
#
_cell.length_a   1.000
_cell.length_b   1.000
_cell.length_c   1.000
_cell.angle_alpha   90.00
_cell.angle_beta   90.00
_cell.angle_gamma   90.00
#
_symmetry.space_group_name_H-M   'P 1'
#
loop_
_entity.id
_entity.type
_entity.pdbx_description
1 polymer ?
#
loop_
_entity_poly.entity_id
_entity_poly.type
_entity_poly.pdbx_seq_one_letter_code
_entity_poly.pdbx_strand_id
1 'polypeptide(L)'
;MAGRMPPRMACLVLLSRPPQLTLHATTRSTRRKPTACSSTRRTFATTPSCWSQSIAPKVVRGEPKLFSSADEAVADLKSGSTVLSAGFGLCGVAETLIQAIARRGAQDLHSLTAVSNNAGIAKVGGLALLADAGQLSRLILSFLGSNKTLEKNYLTGKVAIELCPQGTIAERIRAGGAGIPAFYTPTGVATLLQEGNIPVRLSSDGKEVIEHGKKREVREFKGRKYLMEEAITGDVAILRAWKVDEAGNCIFRYTTKAFGPIMAKAATMTIVEAEEIVPVGSIDPNDVDLPGIFVDRIVPATADKHIEIKKLRNLDNNIPEKAESPEIAQRNRIAKRAAKELKKGFYVNLGVGIPTLAPSYLPKGHTVWIQSENGILGMGPYPTEEEVDADIINAGKETVTLVPGASTFDSSESFGMIRGGHVDVSILGALQVAANGDLANYMIPGKVFKGMGGAMDLVSNPNNTKIVVATSHVAKDGTSKIVQKCNLPLTGAKCVVTLLPRSFQELQRPCVFEVDREKGELTLTELAPGVDVDGIRAKTDAEFAVAPTLKRISMERATPCKSPPDEKLEDAASAPTFFEYEASAEVRRILLKTDIRILPILALLFLCSFFDRTNVGNAKIFGLENDTGITDHQYDIGLAVFYLFYVCSELPSNLVLKKASPRVWLPFLAVLWGIITMCLGFISSYGSFVAVRALLGVAEGGLLPGMVLYLSAFYKRSDLALRIGLFYTAASLSGAFGGLLARGLVEIGPRGGLEGWRWIFIIEGLLTVVCGIIAAVGLPNSLATATFLTPAERELAQGRILQDKPSQGDNTNSESESLKWSEVLRGITDISMWLSALAYFAILAGLYSFGLFLPTIIEDSGFTTNANRVQLWSVIPYAVATVFTVLIAFLSDRLKLRGVVMLFTLPFAIVGYAVIANVSNAQVEYGMTFLMATGMYASVPCVLVWNSNNSAGHYKRATTSAMQLAVANCGGILFNVLWCHKVNRDKANGKYDRYAGYNDDRDPNFMFVL
;
A
#
# COMPACT_ATOMS: atom_id res chain seq x y z
N MET A 1 -32.39 -7.76 70.66
CA MET A 1 -33.49 -7.29 69.78
C MET A 1 -32.84 -6.87 68.47
N ALA A 2 -33.14 -7.34 67.26
CA ALA A 2 -34.34 -7.90 66.59
C ALA A 2 -34.81 -6.94 65.48
N GLY A 3 -34.84 -7.42 64.21
CA GLY A 3 -35.06 -6.61 62.99
C GLY A 3 -33.97 -6.89 61.94
N ARG A 4 -33.97 -7.99 61.17
CA ARG A 4 -34.89 -8.45 60.09
C ARG A 4 -34.90 -7.58 58.81
N MET A 5 -34.19 -8.06 57.77
CA MET A 5 -34.44 -7.86 56.32
C MET A 5 -35.65 -8.71 55.85
N PRO A 6 -36.02 -8.85 54.53
CA PRO A 6 -35.63 -8.20 53.26
C PRO A 6 -36.91 -7.53 52.61
N PRO A 7 -37.40 -7.71 51.35
CA PRO A 7 -36.86 -8.21 50.06
C PRO A 7 -37.29 -7.53 48.71
N ARG A 8 -36.33 -7.43 47.76
CA ARG A 8 -36.38 -7.80 46.31
C ARG A 8 -37.20 -7.02 45.23
N MET A 9 -36.47 -6.83 44.10
CA MET A 9 -36.90 -6.94 42.67
C MET A 9 -37.81 -5.84 42.09
N ALA A 10 -37.89 -5.59 40.77
CA ALA A 10 -37.42 -6.36 39.60
C ALA A 10 -36.87 -5.47 38.43
N CYS A 11 -36.45 -6.11 37.33
CA CYS A 11 -35.98 -5.47 36.09
C CYS A 11 -37.10 -4.79 35.28
N LEU A 12 -36.73 -3.82 34.43
CA LEU A 12 -37.23 -3.79 33.04
C LEU A 12 -36.24 -3.10 32.08
N VAL A 13 -36.17 -3.61 30.84
CA VAL A 13 -35.49 -2.97 29.71
C VAL A 13 -36.51 -2.09 28.97
N LEU A 14 -36.17 -0.83 28.68
CA LEU A 14 -36.92 -0.01 27.72
C LEU A 14 -35.99 0.80 26.80
N LEU A 15 -36.20 0.60 25.50
CA LEU A 15 -35.69 1.46 24.44
C LEU A 15 -36.56 2.73 24.35
N SER A 16 -35.94 3.90 24.23
CA SER A 16 -36.65 5.16 23.96
C SER A 16 -36.08 5.86 22.72
N ARG A 17 -36.96 6.11 21.72
CA ARG A 17 -36.64 6.87 20.51
C ARG A 17 -36.64 8.38 20.80
N PRO A 18 -35.83 9.20 20.11
CA PRO A 18 -36.04 10.65 20.08
C PRO A 18 -37.34 11.01 19.32
N PRO A 19 -38.03 12.11 19.68
CA PRO A 19 -39.35 12.43 19.14
C PRO A 19 -39.32 13.10 17.76
N GLN A 20 -40.41 12.92 17.00
CA GLN A 20 -40.69 13.69 15.79
C GLN A 20 -41.30 15.05 16.15
N LEU A 21 -40.85 16.12 15.48
CA LEU A 21 -41.42 17.46 15.59
C LEU A 21 -42.16 17.82 14.29
N THR A 22 -43.48 17.64 14.28
CA THR A 22 -44.35 18.04 13.18
C THR A 22 -44.73 19.52 13.31
N LEU A 23 -44.40 20.32 12.29
CA LEU A 23 -44.72 21.74 12.23
C LEU A 23 -45.70 22.01 11.10
N HIS A 24 -46.96 22.29 11.45
CA HIS A 24 -47.97 22.74 10.48
C HIS A 24 -47.67 24.17 10.01
N ALA A 25 -47.65 24.37 8.69
CA ALA A 25 -47.59 25.70 8.10
C ALA A 25 -49.00 26.27 7.90
N THR A 26 -49.25 27.45 8.46
CA THR A 26 -50.41 28.30 8.11
C THR A 26 -49.92 29.68 7.66
N THR A 27 -50.69 30.33 6.79
CA THR A 27 -50.24 31.47 6.00
C THR A 27 -50.83 32.79 6.49
N ARG A 28 -50.01 33.85 6.55
CA ARG A 28 -50.36 35.16 5.95
C ARG A 28 -49.20 36.15 5.86
N SER A 29 -49.35 37.06 4.91
CA SER A 29 -48.44 38.16 4.59
C SER A 29 -48.73 39.40 5.41
N THR A 30 -47.69 40.18 5.73
CA THR A 30 -47.78 41.66 5.72
C THR A 30 -46.42 42.30 5.41
N ARG A 31 -46.44 43.47 4.76
CA ARG A 31 -45.25 44.25 4.37
C ARG A 31 -44.75 45.16 5.50
N ARG A 32 -43.44 45.39 5.56
CA ARG A 32 -42.83 46.74 5.72
C ARG A 32 -41.38 46.73 5.20
N LYS A 33 -40.98 47.81 4.51
CA LYS A 33 -39.57 48.13 4.17
C LYS A 33 -39.03 49.13 5.21
N PRO A 34 -37.70 49.23 5.36
CA PRO A 34 -37.08 50.50 4.96
C PRO A 34 -35.86 50.35 4.05
N THR A 35 -35.44 51.50 3.51
CA THR A 35 -34.21 51.78 2.74
C THR A 35 -32.98 51.95 3.66
N ALA A 36 -31.72 51.91 3.20
CA ALA A 36 -31.08 51.35 2.00
C ALA A 36 -29.55 51.47 2.18
N CYS A 37 -28.76 50.55 1.60
CA CYS A 37 -27.33 50.79 1.34
C CYS A 37 -26.82 49.84 0.23
N SER A 38 -25.79 50.25 -0.51
CA SER A 38 -25.29 49.54 -1.70
C SER A 38 -24.18 48.53 -1.37
N SER A 39 -24.36 47.27 -1.80
CA SER A 39 -23.22 46.37 -2.07
C SER A 39 -23.55 45.42 -3.23
N THR A 40 -22.64 45.32 -4.18
CA THR A 40 -22.89 44.65 -5.47
C THR A 40 -22.68 43.12 -5.38
N ARG A 41 -23.55 42.42 -4.63
CA ARG A 41 -23.57 40.95 -4.65
C ARG A 41 -24.04 40.45 -6.01
N ARG A 42 -23.12 39.90 -6.81
CA ARG A 42 -23.45 39.05 -7.97
C ARG A 42 -24.13 37.78 -7.47
N THR A 43 -25.46 37.76 -7.50
CA THR A 43 -26.24 36.52 -7.34
C THR A 43 -26.05 35.65 -8.58
N PHE A 44 -25.30 34.55 -8.45
CA PHE A 44 -25.33 33.48 -9.45
C PHE A 44 -26.72 32.87 -9.46
N ALA A 45 -27.48 33.13 -10.52
CA ALA A 45 -28.70 32.39 -10.81
C ALA A 45 -28.29 31.00 -11.33
N THR A 46 -28.29 30.01 -10.46
CA THR A 46 -28.18 28.61 -10.88
C THR A 46 -29.46 28.23 -11.62
N THR A 47 -29.40 28.21 -12.96
CA THR A 47 -30.44 27.59 -13.78
C THR A 47 -30.66 26.17 -13.27
N PRO A 48 -31.88 25.76 -12.89
CA PRO A 48 -32.11 24.40 -12.46
C PRO A 48 -31.91 23.48 -13.67
N SER A 49 -30.81 22.74 -13.67
CA SER A 49 -30.59 21.65 -14.62
C SER A 49 -31.76 20.68 -14.48
N CYS A 50 -32.55 20.51 -15.55
CA CYS A 50 -33.60 19.51 -15.57
C CYS A 50 -32.96 18.14 -15.35
N TRP A 51 -33.20 17.52 -14.20
CA TRP A 51 -32.71 16.18 -13.90
C TRP A 51 -33.45 15.21 -14.82
N SER A 52 -32.79 14.79 -15.89
CA SER A 52 -33.29 13.73 -16.77
C SER A 52 -33.60 12.50 -15.93
N GLN A 53 -34.78 11.92 -16.11
CA GLN A 53 -35.13 10.66 -15.46
C GLN A 53 -34.08 9.60 -15.80
N SER A 54 -33.63 8.84 -14.80
CA SER A 54 -32.58 7.84 -15.00
C SER A 54 -33.00 6.82 -16.06
N ILE A 55 -32.14 6.65 -17.07
CA ILE A 55 -32.36 5.70 -18.16
C ILE A 55 -32.11 4.28 -17.66
N ALA A 56 -31.16 4.10 -16.74
CA ALA A 56 -30.80 2.83 -16.11
C ALA A 56 -32.01 1.99 -15.62
N PRO A 57 -31.90 0.64 -15.71
CA PRO A 57 -32.73 -0.30 -14.97
C PRO A 57 -32.83 0.01 -13.46
N LYS A 58 -33.93 -0.42 -12.84
CA LYS A 58 -34.11 -0.32 -11.39
C LYS A 58 -33.51 -1.55 -10.71
N VAL A 59 -32.51 -1.36 -9.86
CA VAL A 59 -32.01 -2.41 -8.97
C VAL A 59 -33.01 -2.63 -7.83
N VAL A 60 -33.60 -3.82 -7.77
CA VAL A 60 -34.37 -4.29 -6.62
C VAL A 60 -33.43 -5.04 -5.69
N ARG A 61 -33.49 -4.77 -4.38
CA ARG A 61 -32.67 -5.43 -3.36
C ARG A 61 -33.56 -6.32 -2.49
N GLY A 62 -33.21 -7.60 -2.38
CA GLY A 62 -33.93 -8.59 -1.57
C GLY A 62 -34.60 -9.72 -2.38
N GLU A 63 -34.70 -9.57 -3.70
CA GLU A 63 -35.13 -10.63 -4.62
C GLU A 63 -33.94 -11.54 -5.01
N PRO A 64 -34.19 -12.80 -5.45
CA PRO A 64 -33.16 -13.66 -6.00
C PRO A 64 -32.49 -13.05 -7.23
N LYS A 65 -31.17 -13.22 -7.36
CA LYS A 65 -30.40 -12.66 -8.49
C LYS A 65 -30.40 -13.53 -9.75
N LEU A 66 -30.91 -14.76 -9.67
CA LEU A 66 -30.88 -15.73 -10.75
C LEU A 66 -32.06 -15.50 -11.71
N PHE A 67 -31.75 -15.24 -12.98
CA PHE A 67 -32.72 -15.05 -14.07
C PHE A 67 -32.78 -16.29 -14.95
N SER A 68 -33.96 -16.57 -15.51
CA SER A 68 -34.21 -17.80 -16.29
C SER A 68 -33.55 -17.77 -17.67
N SER A 69 -33.35 -16.57 -18.23
CA SER A 69 -32.79 -16.36 -19.56
C SER A 69 -32.08 -15.03 -19.68
N ALA A 70 -31.16 -14.94 -20.65
CA ALA A 70 -30.46 -13.71 -20.97
C ALA A 70 -31.40 -12.60 -21.49
N ASP A 71 -32.43 -12.97 -22.26
CA ASP A 71 -33.43 -12.06 -22.81
C ASP A 71 -34.29 -11.41 -21.71
N GLU A 72 -34.70 -12.18 -20.70
CA GLU A 72 -35.34 -11.67 -19.49
C GLU A 72 -34.42 -10.70 -18.73
N ALA A 73 -33.15 -11.08 -18.54
CA ALA A 73 -32.17 -10.26 -17.81
C ALA A 73 -31.82 -8.92 -18.50
N VAL A 74 -32.04 -8.76 -19.81
CA VAL A 74 -31.82 -7.50 -20.57
C VAL A 74 -33.10 -6.82 -21.05
N ALA A 75 -34.28 -7.29 -20.63
CA ALA A 75 -35.58 -6.82 -21.14
C ALA A 75 -35.86 -5.33 -20.83
N ASP A 76 -35.41 -4.81 -19.69
CA ASP A 76 -35.66 -3.42 -19.26
C ASP A 76 -34.58 -2.41 -19.65
N LEU A 77 -33.54 -2.86 -20.39
CA LEU A 77 -32.56 -1.97 -21.03
C LEU A 77 -33.25 -1.06 -22.06
N LYS A 78 -32.83 0.21 -22.15
CA LYS A 78 -33.51 1.24 -22.94
C LYS A 78 -32.62 1.82 -24.03
N SER A 79 -33.23 2.36 -25.09
CA SER A 79 -32.49 3.08 -26.12
C SER A 79 -31.74 4.27 -25.51
N GLY A 80 -30.48 4.44 -25.93
CA GLY A 80 -29.57 5.47 -25.40
C GLY A 80 -28.82 5.10 -24.11
N SER A 81 -29.06 3.94 -23.49
CA SER A 81 -28.28 3.50 -22.33
C SER A 81 -26.78 3.37 -22.61
N THR A 82 -25.98 3.63 -21.57
CA THR A 82 -24.53 3.41 -21.53
C THR A 82 -24.24 2.01 -20.99
N VAL A 83 -23.73 1.13 -21.84
CA VAL A 83 -23.42 -0.28 -21.54
C VAL A 83 -21.90 -0.45 -21.40
N LEU A 84 -21.43 -0.87 -20.22
CA LEU A 84 -20.05 -1.31 -20.01
C LEU A 84 -19.96 -2.80 -20.39
N SER A 85 -19.13 -3.15 -21.36
CA SER A 85 -19.01 -4.53 -21.87
C SER A 85 -17.62 -5.08 -21.61
N ALA A 86 -17.51 -6.06 -20.71
CA ALA A 86 -16.23 -6.65 -20.34
C ALA A 86 -15.63 -7.51 -21.47
N GLY A 87 -14.31 -7.71 -21.39
CA GLY A 87 -13.53 -8.58 -22.27
C GLY A 87 -12.26 -7.92 -22.82
N PHE A 88 -11.40 -8.73 -23.45
CA PHE A 88 -10.21 -8.30 -24.18
C PHE A 88 -10.09 -9.12 -25.47
N GLY A 89 -10.17 -8.48 -26.64
CA GLY A 89 -10.42 -9.19 -27.89
C GLY A 89 -11.78 -9.91 -27.86
N LEU A 90 -11.75 -11.25 -27.88
CA LEU A 90 -12.89 -12.14 -27.64
C LEU A 90 -12.82 -12.87 -26.27
N CYS A 91 -11.73 -12.74 -25.51
CA CYS A 91 -11.59 -13.38 -24.19
C CYS A 91 -12.40 -12.64 -23.12
N GLY A 92 -13.15 -13.37 -22.27
CA GLY A 92 -13.97 -12.79 -21.19
C GLY A 92 -15.16 -11.95 -21.65
N VAL A 93 -15.56 -12.08 -22.92
CA VAL A 93 -16.70 -11.36 -23.51
C VAL A 93 -18.03 -12.02 -23.10
N ALA A 94 -19.01 -11.20 -22.76
CA ALA A 94 -20.37 -11.62 -22.39
C ALA A 94 -21.22 -11.92 -23.64
N GLU A 95 -20.88 -12.99 -24.37
CA GLU A 95 -21.45 -13.30 -25.67
C GLU A 95 -22.95 -13.68 -25.60
N THR A 96 -23.39 -14.39 -24.56
CA THR A 96 -24.81 -14.73 -24.37
C THR A 96 -25.66 -13.48 -24.14
N LEU A 97 -25.17 -12.54 -23.32
CA LEU A 97 -25.84 -11.26 -23.06
C LEU A 97 -25.80 -10.32 -24.28
N ILE A 98 -24.69 -10.26 -25.01
CA ILE A 98 -24.57 -9.49 -26.25
C ILE A 98 -25.55 -9.99 -27.32
N GLN A 99 -25.72 -11.31 -27.44
CA GLN A 99 -26.69 -11.89 -28.36
C GLN A 99 -28.16 -11.62 -27.94
N ALA A 100 -28.46 -11.57 -26.65
CA ALA A 100 -29.80 -11.17 -26.16
C ALA A 100 -30.10 -9.69 -26.47
N ILE A 101 -29.12 -8.80 -26.27
CA ILE A 101 -29.22 -7.38 -26.66
C ILE A 101 -29.39 -7.25 -28.19
N ALA A 102 -28.69 -8.07 -28.97
CA ALA A 102 -28.81 -8.10 -30.43
C ALA A 102 -30.19 -8.55 -30.92
N ARG A 103 -30.80 -9.57 -30.28
CA ARG A 103 -32.13 -10.11 -30.65
C ARG A 103 -33.24 -9.07 -30.57
N ARG A 104 -33.12 -8.04 -29.72
CA ARG A 104 -34.09 -6.92 -29.65
C ARG A 104 -34.06 -6.00 -30.89
N GLY A 105 -32.95 -5.98 -31.65
CA GLY A 105 -32.82 -5.20 -32.87
C GLY A 105 -32.88 -3.67 -32.69
N ALA A 106 -32.62 -2.95 -33.78
CA ALA A 106 -32.51 -1.49 -33.78
C ALA A 106 -33.85 -0.72 -33.83
N GLN A 107 -35.00 -1.41 -33.76
CA GLN A 107 -36.31 -0.75 -33.57
C GLN A 107 -36.61 -0.62 -32.07
N ASP A 108 -36.47 -1.71 -31.30
CA ASP A 108 -36.85 -1.76 -29.88
C ASP A 108 -35.69 -1.39 -28.93
N LEU A 109 -34.45 -1.40 -29.42
CA LEU A 109 -33.26 -1.04 -28.63
C LEU A 109 -32.14 -0.47 -29.52
N HIS A 110 -31.96 0.85 -29.46
CA HIS A 110 -31.05 1.58 -30.35
C HIS A 110 -30.29 2.71 -29.63
N SER A 111 -29.47 3.45 -30.38
CA SER A 111 -28.70 4.61 -29.91
C SER A 111 -27.72 4.35 -28.75
N LEU A 112 -27.44 3.09 -28.40
CA LEU A 112 -26.63 2.72 -27.24
C LEU A 112 -25.22 3.34 -27.27
N THR A 113 -24.69 3.69 -26.10
CA THR A 113 -23.27 4.02 -25.91
C THR A 113 -22.59 2.80 -25.31
N ALA A 114 -21.64 2.18 -26.01
CA ALA A 114 -20.89 1.04 -25.49
C ALA A 114 -19.48 1.46 -25.05
N VAL A 115 -19.06 1.00 -23.88
CA VAL A 115 -17.72 1.21 -23.33
C VAL A 115 -17.05 -0.15 -23.18
N SER A 116 -15.93 -0.36 -23.88
CA SER A 116 -15.16 -1.60 -23.80
C SER A 116 -13.70 -1.37 -24.15
N ASN A 117 -12.84 -2.38 -24.04
CA ASN A 117 -11.50 -2.27 -24.57
C ASN A 117 -11.47 -2.36 -26.10
N ASN A 118 -12.26 -3.30 -26.64
CA ASN A 118 -12.29 -3.70 -28.04
C ASN A 118 -13.73 -3.90 -28.51
N ALA A 119 -13.93 -3.92 -29.83
CA ALA A 119 -15.25 -4.15 -30.42
C ALA A 119 -15.54 -5.62 -30.76
N GLY A 120 -14.69 -6.58 -30.38
CA GLY A 120 -14.77 -7.95 -30.91
C GLY A 120 -14.55 -8.01 -32.43
N ILE A 121 -15.11 -9.04 -33.08
CA ILE A 121 -14.91 -9.31 -34.52
C ILE A 121 -16.27 -9.48 -35.22
N ALA A 122 -16.45 -8.74 -36.32
CA ALA A 122 -17.64 -8.78 -37.15
C ALA A 122 -17.97 -10.21 -37.60
N LYS A 123 -19.23 -10.62 -37.39
CA LYS A 123 -19.76 -11.97 -37.62
C LYS A 123 -19.14 -13.12 -36.79
N VAL A 124 -18.32 -12.82 -35.78
CA VAL A 124 -17.75 -13.85 -34.87
C VAL A 124 -18.22 -13.67 -33.43
N GLY A 125 -18.17 -12.45 -32.89
CA GLY A 125 -18.62 -12.19 -31.52
C GLY A 125 -18.23 -10.81 -30.99
N GLY A 126 -18.75 -10.49 -29.80
CA GLY A 126 -18.60 -9.22 -29.12
C GLY A 126 -19.43 -8.08 -29.71
N LEU A 127 -19.12 -6.85 -29.29
CA LEU A 127 -19.89 -5.63 -29.64
C LEU A 127 -20.04 -5.36 -31.15
N ALA A 128 -19.22 -6.02 -31.99
CA ALA A 128 -19.37 -6.04 -33.43
C ALA A 128 -20.77 -6.47 -33.87
N LEU A 129 -21.41 -7.40 -33.16
CA LEU A 129 -22.78 -7.83 -33.43
C LEU A 129 -23.78 -6.67 -33.28
N LEU A 130 -23.62 -5.84 -32.24
CA LEU A 130 -24.47 -4.66 -32.00
C LEU A 130 -24.17 -3.51 -32.98
N ALA A 131 -22.93 -3.43 -33.48
CA ALA A 131 -22.53 -2.48 -34.52
C ALA A 131 -23.08 -2.89 -35.90
N ASP A 132 -23.05 -4.19 -36.22
CA ASP A 132 -23.61 -4.77 -37.46
C ASP A 132 -25.16 -4.71 -37.43
N ALA A 133 -25.79 -4.90 -36.27
CA ALA A 133 -27.23 -4.73 -36.04
C ALA A 133 -27.70 -3.25 -36.02
N GLY A 134 -26.77 -2.28 -35.99
CA GLY A 134 -27.09 -0.84 -36.03
C GLY A 134 -27.60 -0.24 -34.71
N GLN A 135 -27.40 -0.92 -33.58
CA GLN A 135 -27.94 -0.51 -32.28
C GLN A 135 -27.03 0.48 -31.52
N LEU A 136 -25.74 0.54 -31.85
CA LEU A 136 -24.76 1.44 -31.23
C LEU A 136 -24.74 2.82 -31.93
N SER A 137 -24.71 3.92 -31.15
CA SER A 137 -24.43 5.27 -31.66
C SER A 137 -23.05 5.81 -31.27
N ARG A 138 -22.49 5.33 -30.16
CA ARG A 138 -21.19 5.72 -29.63
C ARG A 138 -20.44 4.52 -29.07
N LEU A 139 -19.14 4.50 -29.27
CA LEU A 139 -18.21 3.55 -28.69
C LEU A 139 -17.07 4.31 -28.01
N ILE A 140 -16.70 3.91 -26.79
CA ILE A 140 -15.46 4.33 -26.11
C ILE A 140 -14.56 3.11 -26.06
N LEU A 141 -13.41 3.16 -26.74
CA LEU A 141 -12.53 2.02 -27.02
C LEU A 141 -11.04 2.41 -26.92
N SER A 142 -10.17 1.45 -26.62
CA SER A 142 -8.72 1.66 -26.75
C SER A 142 -8.17 1.21 -28.10
N PHE A 143 -8.74 0.15 -28.69
CA PHE A 143 -8.26 -0.45 -29.93
C PHE A 143 -9.38 -1.14 -30.73
N LEU A 144 -9.53 -0.73 -31.98
CA LEU A 144 -10.56 -1.15 -32.94
C LEU A 144 -10.32 -2.55 -33.53
N GLY A 145 -9.06 -3.01 -33.53
CA GLY A 145 -8.67 -4.33 -34.04
C GLY A 145 -8.65 -4.44 -35.58
N SER A 146 -9.42 -5.42 -36.07
CA SER A 146 -9.57 -5.79 -37.48
C SER A 146 -10.99 -5.54 -38.02
N ASN A 147 -11.87 -4.93 -37.22
CA ASN A 147 -13.29 -4.78 -37.51
C ASN A 147 -13.57 -3.71 -38.59
N LYS A 148 -13.50 -4.14 -39.85
CA LYS A 148 -13.76 -3.31 -41.04
C LYS A 148 -15.18 -2.75 -41.11
N THR A 149 -16.19 -3.42 -40.56
CA THR A 149 -17.57 -2.90 -40.58
C THR A 149 -17.69 -1.69 -39.65
N LEU A 150 -17.10 -1.78 -38.45
CA LEU A 150 -17.05 -0.66 -37.52
C LEU A 150 -16.19 0.50 -38.04
N GLU A 151 -15.03 0.21 -38.64
CA GLU A 151 -14.20 1.22 -39.31
C GLU A 151 -14.99 1.96 -40.39
N LYS A 152 -15.76 1.24 -41.23
CA LYS A 152 -16.66 1.82 -42.23
C LYS A 152 -17.81 2.63 -41.62
N ASN A 153 -18.41 2.17 -40.52
CA ASN A 153 -19.51 2.87 -39.85
C ASN A 153 -19.04 4.18 -39.18
N TYR A 154 -17.80 4.22 -38.69
CA TYR A 154 -17.16 5.46 -38.22
C TYR A 154 -16.81 6.41 -39.38
N LEU A 155 -16.18 5.91 -40.45
CA LEU A 155 -15.83 6.69 -41.64
C LEU A 155 -17.04 7.23 -42.42
N THR A 156 -18.26 6.72 -42.16
CA THR A 156 -19.52 7.21 -42.72
C THR A 156 -20.40 7.95 -41.68
N GLY A 157 -19.82 8.34 -40.54
CA GLY A 157 -20.47 9.16 -39.51
C GLY A 157 -21.58 8.48 -38.70
N LYS A 158 -21.89 7.21 -38.97
CA LYS A 158 -22.99 6.45 -38.32
C LYS A 158 -22.73 6.20 -36.84
N VAL A 159 -21.47 5.99 -36.47
CA VAL A 159 -21.04 5.66 -35.10
C VAL A 159 -19.94 6.63 -34.66
N ALA A 160 -20.08 7.20 -33.46
CA ALA A 160 -19.02 7.96 -32.82
C ALA A 160 -18.01 7.00 -32.14
N ILE A 161 -16.72 7.28 -32.22
CA ILE A 161 -15.65 6.49 -31.55
C ILE A 161 -14.74 7.43 -30.76
N GLU A 162 -14.85 7.43 -29.44
CA GLU A 162 -13.86 8.05 -28.54
C GLU A 162 -12.71 7.05 -28.33
N LEU A 163 -11.54 7.36 -28.89
CA LEU A 163 -10.31 6.61 -28.63
C LEU A 163 -9.70 7.03 -27.29
N CYS A 164 -9.66 6.11 -26.34
CA CYS A 164 -9.15 6.32 -24.99
C CYS A 164 -8.06 5.26 -24.66
N PRO A 165 -6.84 5.65 -24.22
CA PRO A 165 -5.77 4.70 -23.90
C PRO A 165 -6.21 3.59 -22.95
N GLN A 166 -5.69 2.36 -23.13
CA GLN A 166 -6.20 1.19 -22.42
C GLN A 166 -6.08 1.29 -20.89
N GLY A 167 -4.98 1.85 -20.39
CA GLY A 167 -4.85 2.09 -18.95
C GLY A 167 -5.77 3.21 -18.49
N THR A 168 -5.90 4.28 -19.29
CA THR A 168 -6.80 5.40 -18.97
C THR A 168 -8.26 4.95 -18.91
N ILE A 169 -8.77 4.16 -19.87
CA ILE A 169 -10.16 3.68 -19.83
C ILE A 169 -10.40 2.73 -18.63
N ALA A 170 -9.45 1.83 -18.32
CA ALA A 170 -9.54 0.99 -17.12
C ALA A 170 -9.60 1.82 -15.82
N GLU A 171 -8.77 2.87 -15.72
CA GLU A 171 -8.75 3.73 -14.53
C GLU A 171 -9.97 4.67 -14.45
N ARG A 172 -10.47 5.19 -15.59
CA ARG A 172 -11.73 5.97 -15.64
C ARG A 172 -12.93 5.15 -15.15
N ILE A 173 -12.99 3.87 -15.53
CA ILE A 173 -14.02 2.93 -15.06
C ILE A 173 -13.83 2.65 -13.56
N ARG A 174 -12.61 2.28 -13.11
CA ARG A 174 -12.30 2.06 -11.70
C ARG A 174 -12.65 3.28 -10.83
N ALA A 175 -12.33 4.49 -11.30
CA ALA A 175 -12.62 5.74 -10.61
C ALA A 175 -14.13 5.95 -10.43
N GLY A 176 -14.93 5.69 -11.48
CA GLY A 176 -16.39 5.73 -11.42
C GLY A 176 -16.95 4.79 -10.35
N GLY A 177 -16.51 3.54 -10.35
CA GLY A 177 -16.92 2.55 -9.34
C GLY A 177 -16.34 2.75 -7.93
N ALA A 178 -15.40 3.69 -7.76
CA ALA A 178 -14.82 4.08 -6.48
C ALA A 178 -15.34 5.43 -5.95
N GLY A 179 -16.28 6.09 -6.66
CA GLY A 179 -16.77 7.42 -6.30
C GLY A 179 -15.74 8.55 -6.50
N ILE A 180 -14.71 8.32 -7.33
CA ILE A 180 -13.66 9.29 -7.65
C ILE A 180 -14.04 9.96 -8.98
N PRO A 181 -14.44 11.24 -9.01
CA PRO A 181 -14.99 11.86 -10.23
C PRO A 181 -13.95 12.13 -11.33
N ALA A 182 -12.69 12.34 -10.95
CA ALA A 182 -11.56 12.54 -11.86
C ALA A 182 -10.22 12.19 -11.20
N PHE A 183 -9.21 11.88 -12.01
CA PHE A 183 -7.84 11.60 -11.58
C PHE A 183 -6.83 12.16 -12.60
N TYR A 184 -5.54 12.18 -12.25
CA TYR A 184 -4.47 12.63 -13.14
C TYR A 184 -3.58 11.47 -13.61
N THR A 185 -3.24 11.42 -14.90
CA THR A 185 -2.40 10.38 -15.54
C THR A 185 -1.32 10.97 -16.44
N PRO A 186 -0.10 10.40 -16.52
CA PRO A 186 0.93 10.85 -17.47
C PRO A 186 0.66 10.32 -18.90
N THR A 187 -0.26 9.37 -19.06
CA THR A 187 -0.67 8.81 -20.36
C THR A 187 -1.25 9.88 -21.27
N GLY A 188 -0.78 9.94 -22.52
CA GLY A 188 -1.32 10.85 -23.55
C GLY A 188 -0.87 12.31 -23.48
N VAL A 189 -0.02 12.69 -22.51
CA VAL A 189 0.59 14.03 -22.43
C VAL A 189 1.35 14.35 -23.72
N ALA A 190 1.17 15.59 -24.22
CA ALA A 190 1.71 16.08 -25.50
C ALA A 190 1.29 15.28 -26.76
N THR A 191 0.21 14.51 -26.70
CA THR A 191 -0.41 13.84 -27.86
C THR A 191 -1.68 14.56 -28.33
N LEU A 192 -2.30 14.11 -29.43
CA LEU A 192 -3.60 14.62 -29.87
C LEU A 192 -4.73 14.39 -28.85
N LEU A 193 -4.59 13.42 -27.93
CA LEU A 193 -5.56 13.18 -26.85
C LEU A 193 -5.64 14.38 -25.89
N GLN A 194 -4.48 14.94 -25.50
CA GLN A 194 -4.40 16.11 -24.62
C GLN A 194 -5.23 17.28 -25.18
N GLU A 195 -5.09 17.56 -26.47
CA GLU A 195 -5.71 18.71 -27.12
C GLU A 195 -7.16 18.46 -27.56
N GLY A 196 -7.68 17.22 -27.49
CA GLY A 196 -8.99 16.85 -28.02
C GLY A 196 -9.03 16.67 -29.55
N ASN A 197 -7.86 16.71 -30.21
CA ASN A 197 -7.71 16.74 -31.67
C ASN A 197 -7.86 15.37 -32.36
N ILE A 198 -8.25 14.32 -31.63
CA ILE A 198 -8.68 13.06 -32.23
C ILE A 198 -10.17 13.22 -32.60
N PRO A 199 -10.56 13.04 -33.87
CA PRO A 199 -11.97 13.07 -34.27
C PRO A 199 -12.76 11.95 -33.57
N VAL A 200 -13.98 12.28 -33.12
CA VAL A 200 -14.91 11.35 -32.46
C VAL A 200 -16.05 10.96 -33.41
N ARG A 201 -16.52 11.87 -34.27
CA ARG A 201 -17.48 11.55 -35.35
C ARG A 201 -17.18 12.37 -36.60
N LEU A 202 -17.25 11.72 -37.77
CA LEU A 202 -17.08 12.34 -39.08
C LEU A 202 -18.43 12.61 -39.76
N SER A 203 -18.41 13.40 -40.84
CA SER A 203 -19.53 13.58 -41.77
C SER A 203 -19.90 12.28 -42.51
N SER A 204 -21.08 12.25 -43.13
CA SER A 204 -21.55 11.11 -43.92
C SER A 204 -20.72 10.83 -45.18
N ASP A 205 -19.97 11.83 -45.67
CA ASP A 205 -18.99 11.71 -46.76
C ASP A 205 -17.53 11.54 -46.25
N GLY A 206 -17.33 11.48 -44.93
CA GLY A 206 -16.05 11.21 -44.28
C GLY A 206 -15.01 12.34 -44.31
N LYS A 207 -15.36 13.54 -44.79
CA LYS A 207 -14.41 14.66 -44.97
C LYS A 207 -14.31 15.62 -43.80
N GLU A 208 -15.42 15.89 -43.11
CA GLU A 208 -15.51 16.88 -42.04
C GLU A 208 -15.64 16.20 -40.67
N VAL A 209 -15.20 16.88 -39.62
CA VAL A 209 -15.34 16.39 -38.23
C VAL A 209 -16.58 17.04 -37.62
N ILE A 210 -17.60 16.21 -37.33
CA ILE A 210 -18.83 16.65 -36.67
C ILE A 210 -18.64 16.70 -35.14
N GLU A 211 -17.85 15.79 -34.58
CA GLU A 211 -17.57 15.73 -33.15
C GLU A 211 -16.06 15.58 -32.90
N HIS A 212 -15.48 16.50 -32.13
CA HIS A 212 -14.10 16.47 -31.65
C HIS A 212 -14.03 15.89 -30.23
N GLY A 213 -12.87 15.36 -29.83
CA GLY A 213 -12.64 14.95 -28.45
C GLY A 213 -12.58 16.13 -27.48
N LYS A 214 -12.93 15.91 -26.20
CA LYS A 214 -12.69 16.90 -25.14
C LYS A 214 -11.18 17.12 -24.95
N LYS A 215 -10.73 18.37 -25.04
CA LYS A 215 -9.41 18.80 -24.53
C LYS A 215 -9.31 18.48 -23.03
N ARG A 216 -8.18 17.93 -22.60
CA ARG A 216 -7.90 17.56 -21.20
C ARG A 216 -7.25 18.72 -20.45
N GLU A 217 -7.55 18.85 -19.15
CA GLU A 217 -6.78 19.72 -18.26
C GLU A 217 -5.35 19.16 -18.12
N VAL A 218 -4.34 20.03 -18.16
CA VAL A 218 -2.94 19.64 -17.94
C VAL A 218 -2.45 20.28 -16.65
N ARG A 219 -1.95 19.46 -15.72
CA ARG A 219 -1.38 19.92 -14.46
C ARG A 219 -0.01 19.31 -14.20
N GLU A 220 0.86 20.08 -13.55
CA GLU A 220 2.20 19.64 -13.20
C GLU A 220 2.30 19.18 -11.75
N PHE A 221 2.94 18.03 -11.53
CA PHE A 221 3.25 17.46 -10.23
C PHE A 221 4.71 16.99 -10.24
N LYS A 222 5.51 17.43 -9.27
CA LYS A 222 6.93 17.04 -9.11
C LYS A 222 7.79 17.25 -10.39
N GLY A 223 7.60 18.36 -11.10
CA GLY A 223 8.34 18.67 -12.33
C GLY A 223 7.86 17.90 -13.58
N ARG A 224 6.69 17.27 -13.52
CA ARG A 224 6.14 16.44 -14.59
C ARG A 224 4.67 16.73 -14.86
N LYS A 225 4.28 16.81 -16.13
CA LYS A 225 2.90 17.06 -16.57
C LYS A 225 2.07 15.78 -16.59
N TYR A 226 0.79 15.92 -16.26
CA TYR A 226 -0.24 14.89 -16.23
C TYR A 226 -1.54 15.47 -16.82
N LEU A 227 -2.34 14.63 -17.49
CA LEU A 227 -3.69 14.95 -17.95
C LEU A 227 -4.71 14.63 -16.86
N MET A 228 -5.72 15.47 -16.68
CA MET A 228 -6.92 15.09 -15.92
C MET A 228 -7.87 14.27 -16.81
N GLU A 229 -8.37 13.17 -16.27
CA GLU A 229 -9.35 12.29 -16.91
C GLU A 229 -10.58 12.12 -16.01
N GLU A 230 -11.76 12.34 -16.59
CA GLU A 230 -13.06 12.19 -15.92
C GLU A 230 -13.45 10.71 -15.83
N ALA A 231 -14.07 10.30 -14.73
CA ALA A 231 -14.59 8.95 -14.56
C ALA A 231 -15.59 8.54 -15.65
N ILE A 232 -15.71 7.23 -15.89
CA ILE A 232 -16.76 6.62 -16.71
C ILE A 232 -17.64 5.77 -15.81
N THR A 233 -18.95 5.98 -15.90
CA THR A 233 -19.99 5.16 -15.25
C THR A 233 -20.99 4.66 -16.29
N GLY A 234 -21.60 3.51 -16.06
CA GLY A 234 -22.62 2.92 -16.92
C GLY A 234 -24.04 2.96 -16.34
N ASP A 235 -25.03 2.86 -17.22
CA ASP A 235 -26.38 2.44 -16.83
C ASP A 235 -26.36 0.95 -16.48
N VAL A 236 -25.71 0.14 -17.32
CA VAL A 236 -25.59 -1.33 -17.16
C VAL A 236 -24.16 -1.81 -17.44
N ALA A 237 -23.67 -2.78 -16.68
CA ALA A 237 -22.50 -3.59 -17.01
C ALA A 237 -22.91 -5.00 -17.41
N ILE A 238 -22.30 -5.54 -18.47
CA ILE A 238 -22.40 -6.93 -18.89
C ILE A 238 -21.02 -7.59 -18.88
N LEU A 239 -20.92 -8.76 -18.26
CA LEU A 239 -19.64 -9.46 -18.08
C LEU A 239 -19.83 -10.98 -17.98
N ARG A 240 -18.76 -11.72 -18.31
CA ARG A 240 -18.69 -13.18 -18.20
C ARG A 240 -17.80 -13.58 -17.04
N ALA A 241 -18.32 -14.42 -16.15
CA ALA A 241 -17.59 -15.03 -15.04
C ALA A 241 -17.40 -16.54 -15.29
N TRP A 242 -16.35 -17.14 -14.72
CA TRP A 242 -16.21 -18.59 -14.73
C TRP A 242 -17.14 -19.22 -13.69
N LYS A 243 -17.05 -18.73 -12.44
CA LYS A 243 -17.93 -19.14 -11.34
C LYS A 243 -18.65 -17.95 -10.75
N VAL A 244 -19.91 -18.16 -10.36
CA VAL A 244 -20.67 -17.23 -9.51
C VAL A 244 -21.51 -18.00 -8.50
N ASP A 245 -21.58 -17.54 -7.25
CA ASP A 245 -22.54 -18.08 -6.29
C ASP A 245 -23.92 -17.39 -6.37
N GLU A 246 -24.94 -17.98 -5.76
CA GLU A 246 -26.31 -17.42 -5.75
C GLU A 246 -26.41 -16.04 -5.08
N ALA A 247 -25.41 -15.66 -4.26
CA ALA A 247 -25.28 -14.33 -3.67
C ALA A 247 -24.59 -13.31 -4.61
N GLY A 248 -24.03 -13.77 -5.73
CA GLY A 248 -23.39 -12.98 -6.78
C GLY A 248 -21.87 -12.83 -6.66
N ASN A 249 -21.19 -13.58 -5.78
CA ASN A 249 -19.73 -13.54 -5.67
C ASN A 249 -19.11 -14.25 -6.89
N CYS A 250 -18.28 -13.56 -7.68
CA CYS A 250 -17.68 -14.13 -8.90
C CYS A 250 -16.20 -14.48 -8.73
N ILE A 251 -15.76 -15.52 -9.46
CA ILE A 251 -14.35 -15.82 -9.79
C ILE A 251 -14.15 -15.70 -11.31
N PHE A 252 -13.05 -15.07 -11.73
CA PHE A 252 -12.65 -15.00 -13.14
C PHE A 252 -11.45 -15.92 -13.42
N ARG A 253 -11.52 -16.64 -14.53
CA ARG A 253 -10.50 -17.61 -14.96
C ARG A 253 -9.42 -16.91 -15.79
N TYR A 254 -8.20 -16.89 -15.26
CA TYR A 254 -7.01 -16.30 -15.89
C TYR A 254 -7.25 -14.89 -16.46
N THR A 255 -7.14 -14.69 -17.79
CA THR A 255 -7.19 -13.34 -18.41
C THR A 255 -8.61 -12.84 -18.67
N THR A 256 -9.65 -13.64 -18.45
CA THR A 256 -11.05 -13.17 -18.48
C THR A 256 -11.32 -12.06 -17.45
N LYS A 257 -10.53 -12.02 -16.37
CA LYS A 257 -10.56 -10.99 -15.33
C LYS A 257 -10.40 -9.57 -15.87
N ALA A 258 -9.67 -9.40 -16.98
CA ALA A 258 -9.31 -8.13 -17.64
C ALA A 258 -10.16 -6.90 -17.28
N PHE A 259 -11.41 -6.79 -17.73
CA PHE A 259 -12.27 -5.63 -17.45
C PHE A 259 -13.48 -5.94 -16.55
N GLY A 260 -13.70 -7.22 -16.20
CA GLY A 260 -14.90 -7.69 -15.48
C GLY A 260 -15.11 -7.02 -14.12
N PRO A 261 -14.19 -7.19 -13.14
CA PRO A 261 -14.36 -6.66 -11.80
C PRO A 261 -14.44 -5.13 -11.74
N ILE A 262 -13.86 -4.40 -12.69
CA ILE A 262 -13.89 -2.93 -12.69
C ILE A 262 -15.16 -2.37 -13.34
N MET A 263 -15.67 -2.99 -14.42
CA MET A 263 -16.93 -2.57 -15.03
C MET A 263 -18.13 -2.85 -14.13
N ALA A 264 -18.15 -4.00 -13.44
CA ALA A 264 -19.19 -4.34 -12.46
C ALA A 264 -19.35 -3.31 -11.34
N LYS A 265 -18.24 -2.68 -10.93
CA LYS A 265 -18.23 -1.67 -9.86
C LYS A 265 -18.72 -0.31 -10.35
N ALA A 266 -18.70 -0.06 -11.66
CA ALA A 266 -18.89 1.26 -12.27
C ALA A 266 -20.26 1.46 -12.97
N ALA A 267 -21.14 0.46 -12.95
CA ALA A 267 -22.50 0.58 -13.50
C ALA A 267 -23.57 0.74 -12.41
N THR A 268 -24.74 1.26 -12.82
CA THR A 268 -25.92 1.34 -11.95
C THR A 268 -26.57 -0.03 -11.72
N MET A 269 -26.45 -0.94 -12.69
CA MET A 269 -26.83 -2.35 -12.59
C MET A 269 -25.78 -3.25 -13.26
N THR A 270 -25.46 -4.40 -12.67
CA THR A 270 -24.54 -5.39 -13.24
C THR A 270 -25.24 -6.72 -13.52
N ILE A 271 -25.08 -7.21 -14.75
CA ILE A 271 -25.58 -8.49 -15.25
C ILE A 271 -24.37 -9.39 -15.56
N VAL A 272 -24.37 -10.58 -14.97
CA VAL A 272 -23.30 -11.58 -15.11
C VAL A 272 -23.84 -12.79 -15.87
N GLU A 273 -23.20 -13.17 -16.97
CA GLU A 273 -23.31 -14.54 -17.48
C GLU A 273 -22.22 -15.42 -16.84
N ALA A 274 -22.56 -16.62 -16.40
CA ALA A 274 -21.63 -17.50 -15.69
C ALA A 274 -21.62 -18.92 -16.28
N GLU A 275 -20.44 -19.50 -16.41
CA GLU A 275 -20.25 -20.87 -16.91
C GLU A 275 -20.64 -21.92 -15.87
N GLU A 276 -20.35 -21.67 -14.59
CA GLU A 276 -20.77 -22.48 -13.46
C GLU A 276 -21.46 -21.59 -12.42
N ILE A 277 -22.74 -21.87 -12.12
CA ILE A 277 -23.49 -21.26 -11.02
C ILE A 277 -23.47 -22.24 -9.85
N VAL A 278 -23.02 -21.79 -8.68
CA VAL A 278 -22.75 -22.66 -7.52
C VAL A 278 -23.51 -22.23 -6.25
N PRO A 279 -23.81 -23.15 -5.31
CA PRO A 279 -24.43 -22.78 -4.03
C PRO A 279 -23.57 -21.81 -3.22
N VAL A 280 -24.20 -20.94 -2.42
CA VAL A 280 -23.48 -20.03 -1.51
C VAL A 280 -22.53 -20.80 -0.58
N GLY A 281 -21.29 -20.34 -0.47
CA GLY A 281 -20.23 -21.01 0.31
C GLY A 281 -19.41 -22.04 -0.47
N SER A 282 -19.72 -22.30 -1.75
CA SER A 282 -18.87 -23.12 -2.65
C SER A 282 -17.62 -22.39 -3.15
N ILE A 283 -17.48 -21.10 -2.82
CA ILE A 283 -16.34 -20.23 -3.15
C ILE A 283 -15.72 -19.80 -1.81
N ASP A 284 -14.40 -19.93 -1.65
CA ASP A 284 -13.74 -19.42 -0.45
C ASP A 284 -13.77 -17.88 -0.43
N PRO A 285 -14.10 -17.22 0.69
CA PRO A 285 -14.16 -15.76 0.77
C PRO A 285 -12.87 -15.02 0.37
N ASN A 286 -11.71 -15.68 0.37
CA ASN A 286 -10.44 -15.10 -0.05
C ASN A 286 -10.21 -15.17 -1.58
N ASP A 287 -10.92 -16.06 -2.28
CA ASP A 287 -10.80 -16.28 -3.73
C ASP A 287 -11.83 -15.46 -4.56
N VAL A 288 -12.66 -14.64 -3.89
CA VAL A 288 -13.69 -13.80 -4.52
C VAL A 288 -13.06 -12.57 -5.21
N ASP A 289 -12.97 -12.62 -6.54
CA ASP A 289 -12.51 -11.49 -7.37
C ASP A 289 -13.50 -10.30 -7.38
N LEU A 290 -14.80 -10.61 -7.33
CA LEU A 290 -15.88 -9.62 -7.36
C LEU A 290 -16.96 -9.99 -6.33
N PRO A 291 -17.00 -9.27 -5.19
CA PRO A 291 -18.04 -9.49 -4.17
C PRO A 291 -19.44 -9.16 -4.70
N GLY A 292 -20.42 -9.99 -4.35
CA GLY A 292 -21.76 -9.94 -4.92
C GLY A 292 -22.56 -8.66 -4.67
N ILE A 293 -22.08 -7.74 -3.84
CA ILE A 293 -22.67 -6.39 -3.72
C ILE A 293 -22.67 -5.62 -5.06
N PHE A 294 -21.73 -5.94 -5.95
CA PHE A 294 -21.58 -5.35 -7.29
C PHE A 294 -22.27 -6.16 -8.41
N VAL A 295 -23.10 -7.15 -8.06
CA VAL A 295 -23.80 -8.03 -9.00
C VAL A 295 -25.30 -8.03 -8.66
N ASP A 296 -26.14 -7.76 -9.65
CA ASP A 296 -27.59 -7.59 -9.48
C ASP A 296 -28.40 -8.66 -10.21
N ARG A 297 -27.92 -9.13 -11.37
CA ARG A 297 -28.52 -10.21 -12.16
C ARG A 297 -27.47 -11.25 -12.56
N ILE A 298 -27.87 -12.52 -12.57
CA ILE A 298 -27.07 -13.69 -12.91
C ILE A 298 -27.84 -14.53 -13.93
N VAL A 299 -27.19 -14.95 -15.02
CA VAL A 299 -27.73 -15.91 -16.00
C VAL A 299 -26.71 -17.00 -16.33
N PRO A 300 -27.13 -18.21 -16.73
CA PRO A 300 -26.23 -19.21 -17.29
C PRO A 300 -25.64 -18.73 -18.63
N ALA A 301 -24.35 -18.92 -18.83
CA ALA A 301 -23.70 -18.72 -20.12
C ALA A 301 -24.07 -19.86 -21.07
N THR A 302 -24.58 -19.52 -22.26
CA THR A 302 -25.09 -20.46 -23.27
C THR A 302 -24.30 -20.42 -24.58
N ALA A 303 -23.43 -19.42 -24.77
CA ALA A 303 -22.61 -19.21 -25.95
C ALA A 303 -21.16 -19.67 -25.72
N ASP A 304 -20.58 -20.30 -26.74
CA ASP A 304 -19.22 -20.85 -26.73
C ASP A 304 -18.12 -19.77 -26.69
N LYS A 305 -16.96 -20.15 -26.15
CA LYS A 305 -15.75 -19.30 -26.15
C LYS A 305 -15.11 -19.29 -27.54
N HIS A 306 -14.76 -18.10 -28.01
CA HIS A 306 -14.14 -17.88 -29.32
C HIS A 306 -12.66 -17.48 -29.18
N ILE A 307 -11.77 -18.19 -29.87
CA ILE A 307 -10.33 -17.88 -29.92
C ILE A 307 -10.05 -16.97 -31.13
N GLU A 308 -9.51 -15.77 -30.88
CA GLU A 308 -9.21 -14.79 -31.93
C GLU A 308 -7.99 -15.19 -32.79
N ILE A 309 -6.85 -15.55 -32.17
CA ILE A 309 -5.67 -16.07 -32.87
C ILE A 309 -5.16 -17.32 -32.15
N LYS A 310 -5.57 -18.50 -32.61
CA LYS A 310 -4.98 -19.78 -32.16
C LYS A 310 -3.55 -19.86 -32.69
N LYS A 311 -2.59 -20.05 -31.78
CA LYS A 311 -1.16 -20.09 -32.09
C LYS A 311 -0.45 -21.09 -31.21
N LEU A 312 0.31 -21.99 -31.83
CA LEU A 312 0.92 -23.16 -31.19
C LEU A 312 2.45 -23.08 -31.19
N ARG A 313 3.10 -23.84 -30.30
CA ARG A 313 4.53 -24.19 -30.45
C ARG A 313 4.69 -25.46 -31.30
N ASN A 314 5.66 -25.45 -32.22
CA ASN A 314 6.07 -26.66 -32.91
C ASN A 314 6.89 -27.54 -31.93
N LEU A 315 6.63 -28.84 -31.91
CA LEU A 315 7.38 -29.83 -31.12
C LEU A 315 8.44 -30.57 -31.94
N ASP A 316 8.32 -30.58 -33.27
CA ASP A 316 9.21 -31.32 -34.17
C ASP A 316 10.61 -30.68 -34.32
N ASN A 317 11.54 -31.09 -33.46
CA ASN A 317 12.98 -30.81 -33.63
C ASN A 317 13.63 -31.57 -34.82
N ASN A 318 12.87 -32.41 -35.53
CA ASN A 318 13.37 -33.32 -36.58
C ASN A 318 13.09 -32.88 -38.02
N ILE A 319 12.43 -31.73 -38.25
CA ILE A 319 12.37 -31.15 -39.61
C ILE A 319 13.71 -30.48 -39.90
N PRO A 320 14.48 -30.91 -40.93
CA PRO A 320 15.74 -30.25 -41.27
C PRO A 320 15.49 -28.78 -41.63
N GLU A 321 16.35 -27.88 -41.15
CA GLU A 321 16.16 -26.42 -41.30
C GLU A 321 15.89 -26.03 -42.76
N LYS A 322 14.62 -25.78 -43.10
CA LYS A 322 14.25 -25.08 -44.33
C LYS A 322 14.93 -23.72 -44.26
N ALA A 323 15.88 -23.49 -45.17
CA ALA A 323 16.77 -22.34 -45.15
C ALA A 323 16.02 -21.05 -44.78
N GLU A 324 16.42 -20.40 -43.67
CA GLU A 324 15.73 -19.21 -43.15
C GLU A 324 15.52 -18.21 -44.28
N SER A 325 14.27 -17.79 -44.51
CA SER A 325 14.04 -16.70 -45.46
C SER A 325 14.78 -15.45 -44.98
N PRO A 326 15.29 -14.59 -45.88
CA PRO A 326 16.07 -13.42 -45.48
C PRO A 326 15.36 -12.54 -44.44
N GLU A 327 14.03 -12.44 -44.51
CA GLU A 327 13.21 -11.72 -43.53
C GLU A 327 13.20 -12.37 -42.13
N ILE A 328 13.14 -13.70 -42.03
CA ILE A 328 13.17 -14.44 -40.76
C ILE A 328 14.53 -14.28 -40.10
N ALA A 329 15.61 -14.55 -40.84
CA ALA A 329 16.98 -14.35 -40.37
C ALA A 329 17.20 -12.90 -39.88
N GLN A 330 16.62 -11.91 -40.56
CA GLN A 330 16.72 -10.50 -40.18
C GLN A 330 15.87 -10.13 -38.94
N ARG A 331 14.70 -10.75 -38.72
CA ARG A 331 13.92 -10.61 -37.46
C ARG A 331 14.68 -11.22 -36.29
N ASN A 332 15.23 -12.42 -36.49
CA ASN A 332 16.00 -13.15 -35.48
C ASN A 332 17.27 -12.39 -35.06
N ARG A 333 17.89 -11.62 -35.97
CA ARG A 333 18.99 -10.68 -35.65
C ARG A 333 18.58 -9.55 -34.70
N ILE A 334 17.41 -8.91 -34.85
CA ILE A 334 16.98 -7.92 -33.83
C ILE A 334 16.66 -8.63 -32.53
N ALA A 335 15.90 -9.72 -32.56
CA ALA A 335 15.48 -10.41 -31.34
C ALA A 335 16.70 -10.80 -30.47
N LYS A 336 17.79 -11.29 -31.08
CA LYS A 336 19.10 -11.53 -30.43
C LYS A 336 19.77 -10.26 -29.86
N ARG A 337 19.56 -9.07 -30.44
CA ARG A 337 20.07 -7.80 -29.87
C ARG A 337 19.13 -7.23 -28.80
N ALA A 338 17.81 -7.29 -28.98
CA ALA A 338 16.82 -6.88 -28.00
C ALA A 338 16.91 -7.72 -26.72
N ALA A 339 17.25 -9.01 -26.84
CA ALA A 339 17.55 -9.88 -25.70
C ALA A 339 18.65 -9.34 -24.78
N LYS A 340 19.60 -8.52 -25.28
CA LYS A 340 20.65 -7.90 -24.46
C LYS A 340 20.14 -6.76 -23.56
N GLU A 341 18.93 -6.25 -23.80
CA GLU A 341 18.26 -5.29 -22.90
C GLU A 341 17.55 -6.00 -21.74
N LEU A 342 17.25 -7.29 -21.88
CA LEU A 342 16.53 -8.12 -20.92
C LEU A 342 17.53 -8.75 -19.93
N LYS A 343 17.61 -8.24 -18.69
CA LYS A 343 18.51 -8.77 -17.64
C LYS A 343 17.80 -9.79 -16.75
N LYS A 344 18.56 -10.70 -16.13
CA LYS A 344 18.02 -11.71 -15.20
C LYS A 344 17.17 -11.06 -14.10
N GLY A 345 15.94 -11.54 -13.93
CA GLY A 345 14.99 -11.07 -12.92
C GLY A 345 14.12 -9.88 -13.33
N PHE A 346 14.38 -9.24 -14.49
CA PHE A 346 13.60 -8.08 -14.94
C PHE A 346 12.12 -8.42 -15.23
N TYR A 347 11.26 -7.46 -14.89
CA TYR A 347 9.86 -7.38 -15.29
C TYR A 347 9.76 -6.65 -16.63
N VAL A 348 9.23 -7.31 -17.65
CA VAL A 348 9.34 -6.82 -19.04
C VAL A 348 8.00 -6.89 -19.77
N ASN A 349 7.64 -5.82 -20.48
CA ASN A 349 6.49 -5.82 -21.39
C ASN A 349 6.99 -5.84 -22.86
N LEU A 350 6.43 -6.74 -23.67
CA LEU A 350 6.94 -7.05 -25.00
C LEU A 350 5.82 -6.92 -26.05
N GLY A 351 5.87 -5.84 -26.82
CA GLY A 351 4.94 -5.60 -27.92
C GLY A 351 4.99 -6.69 -29.00
N VAL A 352 3.88 -6.92 -29.68
CA VAL A 352 3.72 -8.04 -30.63
C VAL A 352 4.76 -8.01 -31.76
N GLY A 353 5.43 -9.14 -32.00
CA GLY A 353 5.99 -9.50 -33.31
C GLY A 353 7.52 -9.66 -33.39
N ILE A 354 8.30 -8.72 -32.87
CA ILE A 354 9.77 -8.83 -32.73
C ILE A 354 10.17 -8.84 -31.25
N PRO A 355 9.63 -7.97 -30.38
CA PRO A 355 9.91 -8.03 -28.94
C PRO A 355 9.57 -9.39 -28.32
N THR A 356 8.45 -10.01 -28.71
CA THR A 356 8.03 -11.34 -28.24
C THR A 356 8.98 -12.48 -28.63
N LEU A 357 9.92 -12.26 -29.56
CA LEU A 357 10.97 -13.23 -29.91
C LEU A 357 12.26 -13.05 -29.10
N ALA A 358 12.43 -11.93 -28.39
CA ALA A 358 13.67 -11.65 -27.64
C ALA A 358 13.95 -12.62 -26.48
N PRO A 359 12.95 -13.07 -25.66
CA PRO A 359 13.19 -14.03 -24.58
C PRO A 359 13.80 -15.35 -25.05
N SER A 360 13.47 -15.80 -26.28
CA SER A 360 13.99 -17.04 -26.88
C SER A 360 15.50 -17.02 -27.17
N TYR A 361 16.17 -15.87 -26.98
CA TYR A 361 17.61 -15.72 -27.15
C TYR A 361 18.35 -15.38 -25.84
N LEU A 362 17.70 -15.55 -24.69
CA LEU A 362 18.34 -15.42 -23.39
C LEU A 362 19.27 -16.61 -23.08
N PRO A 363 20.42 -16.39 -22.41
CA PRO A 363 21.26 -17.47 -21.90
C PRO A 363 20.51 -18.42 -20.95
N LYS A 364 20.90 -19.71 -20.94
CA LYS A 364 20.35 -20.69 -19.97
C LYS A 364 20.55 -20.18 -18.54
N GLY A 365 19.48 -20.18 -17.73
CA GLY A 365 19.48 -19.65 -16.36
C GLY A 365 19.20 -18.15 -16.22
N HIS A 366 18.99 -17.41 -17.33
CA HIS A 366 18.41 -16.06 -17.30
C HIS A 366 16.89 -16.11 -17.49
N THR A 367 16.16 -15.94 -16.39
CA THR A 367 14.70 -15.77 -16.39
C THR A 367 14.32 -14.28 -16.40
N VAL A 368 13.19 -13.97 -17.02
CA VAL A 368 12.53 -12.65 -16.99
C VAL A 368 11.03 -12.84 -16.83
N TRP A 369 10.37 -11.91 -16.14
CA TRP A 369 8.93 -11.95 -15.90
C TRP A 369 8.21 -11.16 -16.98
N ILE A 370 7.65 -11.86 -17.97
CA ILE A 370 6.92 -11.22 -19.06
C ILE A 370 5.54 -10.79 -18.56
N GLN A 371 5.28 -9.49 -18.61
CA GLN A 371 4.00 -8.86 -18.33
C GLN A 371 3.20 -8.72 -19.63
N SER A 372 1.90 -9.02 -19.58
CA SER A 372 0.97 -8.80 -20.68
C SER A 372 -0.18 -7.90 -20.21
N GLU A 373 -0.45 -6.84 -20.98
CA GLU A 373 -1.27 -5.70 -20.56
C GLU A 373 -2.75 -6.04 -20.29
N ASN A 374 -3.21 -7.21 -20.75
CA ASN A 374 -4.54 -7.76 -20.50
C ASN A 374 -4.69 -8.51 -19.16
N GLY A 375 -3.65 -8.58 -18.33
CA GLY A 375 -3.75 -9.13 -16.97
C GLY A 375 -2.90 -10.36 -16.67
N ILE A 376 -1.70 -10.50 -17.27
CA ILE A 376 -0.74 -11.57 -16.92
C ILE A 376 0.56 -10.96 -16.40
N LEU A 377 1.12 -11.55 -15.33
CA LEU A 377 2.55 -11.49 -15.03
C LEU A 377 3.11 -12.91 -15.01
N GLY A 378 4.14 -13.19 -15.82
CA GLY A 378 4.63 -14.56 -16.04
C GLY A 378 4.02 -15.24 -17.28
N MET A 379 3.87 -14.51 -18.38
CA MET A 379 3.45 -15.07 -19.67
C MET A 379 4.51 -16.08 -20.18
N GLY A 380 4.07 -17.29 -20.52
CA GLY A 380 4.90 -18.36 -21.06
C GLY A 380 4.98 -18.40 -22.59
N PRO A 381 5.53 -19.49 -23.17
CA PRO A 381 5.52 -19.72 -24.62
C PRO A 381 4.10 -19.97 -25.17
N TYR A 382 4.00 -20.09 -26.49
CA TYR A 382 2.79 -20.60 -27.15
C TYR A 382 2.49 -22.06 -26.73
N PRO A 383 1.20 -22.43 -26.59
CA PRO A 383 0.77 -23.76 -26.12
C PRO A 383 1.02 -24.88 -27.15
N THR A 384 1.00 -26.13 -26.70
CA THR A 384 0.66 -27.30 -27.55
C THR A 384 -0.84 -27.31 -27.86
N GLU A 385 -1.31 -28.21 -28.74
CA GLU A 385 -2.74 -28.38 -29.02
C GLU A 385 -3.58 -28.70 -27.76
N GLU A 386 -3.00 -29.43 -26.80
CA GLU A 386 -3.61 -29.81 -25.52
C GLU A 386 -3.58 -28.69 -24.46
N GLU A 387 -2.61 -27.77 -24.56
CA GLU A 387 -2.47 -26.61 -23.67
C GLU A 387 -3.29 -25.38 -24.13
N VAL A 388 -4.06 -25.49 -25.22
CA VAL A 388 -4.85 -24.37 -25.78
C VAL A 388 -6.03 -24.03 -24.88
N ASP A 389 -6.02 -22.80 -24.37
CA ASP A 389 -7.11 -22.26 -23.54
C ASP A 389 -7.56 -20.89 -24.08
N ALA A 390 -8.87 -20.70 -24.22
CA ALA A 390 -9.45 -19.43 -24.67
C ALA A 390 -9.34 -18.33 -23.60
N ASP A 391 -9.17 -18.69 -22.33
CA ASP A 391 -9.03 -17.76 -21.20
C ASP A 391 -7.58 -17.27 -21.00
N ILE A 392 -6.60 -17.80 -21.77
CA ILE A 392 -5.18 -17.49 -21.65
C ILE A 392 -4.62 -16.94 -22.98
N ILE A 393 -4.77 -15.64 -23.18
CA ILE A 393 -4.25 -14.92 -24.36
C ILE A 393 -3.27 -13.82 -23.97
N ASN A 394 -2.39 -13.43 -24.91
CA ASN A 394 -1.50 -12.29 -24.76
C ASN A 394 -2.15 -10.97 -25.27
N ALA A 395 -1.45 -9.85 -25.11
CA ALA A 395 -1.86 -8.53 -25.60
C ALA A 395 -2.16 -8.49 -27.12
N GLY A 396 -1.55 -9.40 -27.89
CA GLY A 396 -1.76 -9.61 -29.32
C GLY A 396 -2.97 -10.49 -29.68
N LYS A 397 -3.73 -10.97 -28.68
CA LYS A 397 -4.86 -11.91 -28.81
C LYS A 397 -4.46 -13.29 -29.35
N GLU A 398 -3.18 -13.64 -29.18
CA GLU A 398 -2.64 -14.97 -29.44
C GLU A 398 -2.76 -15.84 -28.18
N THR A 399 -3.15 -17.11 -28.32
CA THR A 399 -3.14 -18.10 -27.22
C THR A 399 -1.74 -18.31 -26.66
N VAL A 400 -1.58 -18.27 -25.33
CA VAL A 400 -0.27 -18.44 -24.64
C VAL A 400 -0.43 -19.32 -23.39
N THR A 401 0.69 -19.76 -22.83
CA THR A 401 0.74 -20.46 -21.53
C THR A 401 1.10 -19.52 -20.38
N LEU A 402 1.05 -20.02 -19.14
CA LEU A 402 1.54 -19.34 -17.94
C LEU A 402 2.74 -20.12 -17.37
N VAL A 403 3.76 -19.42 -16.86
CA VAL A 403 4.91 -20.08 -16.20
C VAL A 403 4.63 -20.37 -14.72
N PRO A 404 5.32 -21.32 -14.07
CA PRO A 404 5.23 -21.50 -12.62
C PRO A 404 5.55 -20.19 -11.86
N GLY A 405 4.65 -19.80 -10.95
CA GLY A 405 4.72 -18.52 -10.23
C GLY A 405 4.10 -17.33 -10.97
N ALA A 406 3.44 -17.52 -12.10
CA ALA A 406 2.65 -16.49 -12.76
C ALA A 406 1.42 -16.05 -11.94
N SER A 407 0.93 -14.84 -12.17
CA SER A 407 -0.28 -14.28 -11.57
C SER A 407 -1.17 -13.59 -12.59
N THR A 408 -2.47 -13.49 -12.29
CA THR A 408 -3.47 -12.81 -13.14
C THR A 408 -4.35 -11.85 -12.35
N PHE A 409 -4.66 -10.71 -12.96
CA PHE A 409 -5.20 -9.51 -12.32
C PHE A 409 -6.05 -8.70 -13.32
N ASP A 410 -6.85 -7.75 -12.83
CA ASP A 410 -7.65 -6.87 -13.70
C ASP A 410 -6.81 -5.76 -14.37
N SER A 411 -7.40 -5.09 -15.36
CA SER A 411 -6.73 -4.09 -16.19
C SER A 411 -6.36 -2.81 -15.43
N SER A 412 -7.05 -2.48 -14.35
CA SER A 412 -6.65 -1.31 -13.54
C SER A 412 -5.36 -1.58 -12.78
N GLU A 413 -5.19 -2.80 -12.23
CA GLU A 413 -3.94 -3.23 -11.60
C GLU A 413 -2.82 -3.41 -12.65
N SER A 414 -3.14 -4.01 -13.80
CA SER A 414 -2.23 -4.15 -14.96
C SER A 414 -1.61 -2.80 -15.37
N PHE A 415 -2.44 -1.77 -15.53
CA PHE A 415 -1.97 -0.44 -15.90
C PHE A 415 -1.53 0.43 -14.72
N GLY A 416 -1.87 0.06 -13.49
CA GLY A 416 -1.24 0.53 -12.26
C GLY A 416 0.25 0.18 -12.24
N MET A 417 0.59 -1.10 -12.49
CA MET A 417 1.98 -1.55 -12.64
C MET A 417 2.73 -0.81 -13.76
N ILE A 418 2.11 -0.70 -14.94
CA ILE A 418 2.72 -0.02 -16.10
C ILE A 418 2.97 1.47 -15.81
N ARG A 419 1.93 2.26 -15.46
CA ARG A 419 2.07 3.70 -15.23
C ARG A 419 2.90 4.03 -14.00
N GLY A 420 2.86 3.19 -12.96
CA GLY A 420 3.72 3.30 -11.79
C GLY A 420 5.21 3.14 -12.11
N GLY A 421 5.55 2.55 -13.26
CA GLY A 421 6.91 2.27 -13.66
C GLY A 421 7.49 1.05 -12.94
N HIS A 422 6.66 0.03 -12.70
CA HIS A 422 7.07 -1.24 -12.08
C HIS A 422 7.55 -2.28 -13.11
N VAL A 423 7.50 -1.95 -14.40
CA VAL A 423 8.12 -2.70 -15.50
C VAL A 423 9.50 -2.10 -15.75
N ASP A 424 10.57 -2.90 -15.71
CA ASP A 424 11.94 -2.43 -15.93
C ASP A 424 12.17 -2.01 -17.40
N VAL A 425 11.63 -2.79 -18.34
CA VAL A 425 11.83 -2.59 -19.78
C VAL A 425 10.52 -2.81 -20.56
N SER A 426 10.13 -1.83 -21.37
CA SER A 426 9.11 -2.01 -22.40
C SER A 426 9.77 -1.97 -23.78
N ILE A 427 9.57 -3.02 -24.57
CA ILE A 427 10.09 -3.12 -25.95
C ILE A 427 8.93 -3.17 -26.93
N LEU A 428 8.86 -2.21 -27.86
CA LEU A 428 7.73 -2.03 -28.77
C LEU A 428 8.14 -1.61 -30.20
N GLY A 429 7.17 -1.65 -31.13
CA GLY A 429 7.34 -1.18 -32.51
C GLY A 429 6.95 0.29 -32.71
N ALA A 430 7.54 0.92 -33.73
CA ALA A 430 7.25 2.31 -34.12
C ALA A 430 7.02 2.48 -35.62
N LEU A 431 6.16 3.46 -35.97
CA LEU A 431 6.02 3.98 -37.34
C LEU A 431 7.07 5.06 -37.59
N GLN A 432 7.23 6.00 -36.65
CA GLN A 432 8.32 6.99 -36.60
C GLN A 432 8.83 7.14 -35.16
N VAL A 433 10.11 7.52 -35.03
CA VAL A 433 10.68 8.07 -33.80
C VAL A 433 11.52 9.31 -34.15
N ALA A 434 11.43 10.35 -33.32
CA ALA A 434 12.20 11.57 -33.49
C ALA A 434 13.56 11.54 -32.76
N ALA A 435 14.50 12.39 -33.18
CA ALA A 435 15.82 12.56 -32.54
C ALA A 435 15.76 12.77 -31.02
N ASN A 436 14.72 13.45 -30.54
CA ASN A 436 14.47 13.76 -29.13
C ASN A 436 13.78 12.64 -28.32
N GLY A 437 13.44 11.51 -28.95
CA GLY A 437 12.71 10.40 -28.33
C GLY A 437 11.18 10.51 -28.35
N ASP A 438 10.59 11.41 -29.14
CA ASP A 438 9.14 11.39 -29.42
C ASP A 438 8.79 10.16 -30.29
N LEU A 439 7.76 9.42 -29.91
CA LEU A 439 7.31 8.18 -30.56
C LEU A 439 5.98 8.39 -31.27
N ALA A 440 5.82 7.85 -32.48
CA ALA A 440 4.52 7.69 -33.14
C ALA A 440 4.32 6.24 -33.63
N ASN A 441 3.23 5.59 -33.21
CA ASN A 441 2.92 4.21 -33.63
C ASN A 441 1.44 3.82 -33.80
N TYR A 442 0.46 4.65 -33.38
CA TYR A 442 -0.95 4.22 -33.28
C TYR A 442 -1.89 4.63 -34.42
N MET A 443 -1.60 5.73 -35.12
CA MET A 443 -2.49 6.31 -36.14
C MET A 443 -1.70 6.86 -37.33
N ILE A 444 -2.25 6.69 -38.53
CA ILE A 444 -1.87 7.43 -39.73
C ILE A 444 -3.14 8.14 -40.23
N PRO A 445 -3.25 9.47 -40.13
CA PRO A 445 -4.42 10.22 -40.58
C PRO A 445 -4.82 9.85 -42.01
N GLY A 446 -6.12 9.58 -42.23
CA GLY A 446 -6.66 9.18 -43.53
C GLY A 446 -6.24 7.80 -44.05
N LYS A 447 -5.47 6.99 -43.29
CA LYS A 447 -5.02 5.65 -43.74
C LYS A 447 -5.15 4.53 -42.70
N VAL A 448 -4.97 4.81 -41.40
CA VAL A 448 -5.00 3.80 -40.32
C VAL A 448 -5.58 4.41 -39.05
N PHE A 449 -6.80 4.00 -38.68
CA PHE A 449 -7.50 4.45 -37.46
C PHE A 449 -7.81 3.25 -36.55
N LYS A 450 -6.77 2.69 -35.92
CA LYS A 450 -6.91 1.47 -35.09
C LYS A 450 -6.99 1.71 -33.59
N GLY A 451 -6.70 2.92 -33.11
CA GLY A 451 -6.57 3.19 -31.67
C GLY A 451 -5.18 2.85 -31.12
N MET A 452 -4.93 3.26 -29.88
CA MET A 452 -3.63 3.20 -29.23
C MET A 452 -3.40 1.97 -28.34
N GLY A 453 -4.44 1.26 -27.92
CA GLY A 453 -4.33 0.17 -26.93
C GLY A 453 -3.59 0.64 -25.68
N GLY A 454 -2.74 -0.22 -25.09
CA GLY A 454 -1.83 0.16 -24.01
C GLY A 454 -0.60 0.98 -24.42
N ALA A 455 -0.38 1.27 -25.71
CA ALA A 455 0.90 1.83 -26.17
C ALA A 455 1.24 3.22 -25.59
N MET A 456 0.23 4.07 -25.33
CA MET A 456 0.45 5.36 -24.67
C MET A 456 0.80 5.19 -23.19
N ASP A 457 0.19 4.22 -22.49
CA ASP A 457 0.48 3.94 -21.08
C ASP A 457 1.86 3.28 -20.91
N LEU A 458 2.25 2.37 -21.81
CA LEU A 458 3.55 1.69 -21.80
C LEU A 458 4.73 2.65 -21.91
N VAL A 459 4.58 3.75 -22.66
CA VAL A 459 5.59 4.82 -22.74
C VAL A 459 5.33 5.97 -21.77
N SER A 460 4.32 5.86 -20.89
CA SER A 460 3.92 6.92 -19.95
C SER A 460 4.82 7.03 -18.71
N ASN A 461 5.85 6.20 -18.52
CA ASN A 461 6.80 6.38 -17.43
C ASN A 461 8.29 6.11 -17.80
N PRO A 462 8.86 6.86 -18.75
CA PRO A 462 10.20 6.63 -19.31
C PRO A 462 11.36 6.99 -18.38
N ASN A 463 11.07 7.41 -17.14
CA ASN A 463 12.09 7.67 -16.13
C ASN A 463 12.37 6.43 -15.26
N ASN A 464 11.39 5.54 -15.11
CA ASN A 464 11.50 4.31 -14.33
C ASN A 464 11.56 3.08 -15.26
N THR A 465 10.77 3.08 -16.34
CA THR A 465 10.75 2.02 -17.34
C THR A 465 11.62 2.38 -18.53
N LYS A 466 12.61 1.55 -18.88
CA LYS A 466 13.41 1.74 -20.09
C LYS A 466 12.57 1.45 -21.34
N ILE A 467 12.36 2.47 -22.17
CA ILE A 467 11.62 2.34 -23.44
C ILE A 467 12.59 2.02 -24.58
N VAL A 468 12.42 0.87 -25.21
CA VAL A 468 13.22 0.40 -26.34
C VAL A 468 12.33 0.21 -27.57
N VAL A 469 12.75 0.73 -28.72
CA VAL A 469 12.00 0.55 -29.97
C VAL A 469 12.72 -0.40 -30.92
N ALA A 470 12.04 -1.49 -31.29
CA ALA A 470 12.48 -2.45 -32.30
C ALA A 470 11.69 -2.26 -33.61
N THR A 471 12.30 -1.70 -34.64
CA THR A 471 11.60 -1.35 -35.90
C THR A 471 12.50 -1.52 -37.15
N SER A 472 12.00 -1.11 -38.33
CA SER A 472 12.82 -0.92 -39.53
C SER A 472 13.36 0.51 -39.56
N HIS A 473 14.53 0.74 -40.17
CA HIS A 473 15.14 2.08 -40.24
C HIS A 473 14.38 3.00 -41.21
N VAL A 474 13.87 2.41 -42.29
CA VAL A 474 13.03 3.05 -43.30
C VAL A 474 11.69 2.31 -43.42
N ALA A 475 10.71 2.95 -44.06
CA ALA A 475 9.46 2.32 -44.50
C ALA A 475 9.63 1.60 -45.86
N LYS A 476 8.55 0.97 -46.36
CA LYS A 476 8.58 0.17 -47.60
C LYS A 476 8.80 0.99 -48.88
N ASP A 477 8.56 2.29 -48.80
CA ASP A 477 8.80 3.31 -49.84
C ASP A 477 10.19 3.94 -49.76
N GLY A 478 11.04 3.49 -48.83
CA GLY A 478 12.38 4.03 -48.59
C GLY A 478 12.42 5.26 -47.68
N THR A 479 11.29 5.85 -47.29
CA THR A 479 11.26 7.02 -46.39
C THR A 479 11.81 6.68 -45.00
N SER A 480 12.55 7.60 -44.37
CA SER A 480 13.14 7.32 -43.05
C SER A 480 12.09 7.30 -41.95
N LYS A 481 12.27 6.39 -40.99
CA LYS A 481 11.47 6.32 -39.77
C LYS A 481 12.15 6.98 -38.57
N ILE A 482 13.42 7.34 -38.71
CA ILE A 482 14.20 8.05 -37.70
C ILE A 482 14.37 9.47 -38.22
N VAL A 483 13.54 10.36 -37.69
CA VAL A 483 13.29 11.70 -38.24
C VAL A 483 13.72 12.79 -37.27
N GLN A 484 14.01 13.99 -37.74
CA GLN A 484 14.34 15.08 -36.81
C GLN A 484 13.12 15.46 -35.94
N LYS A 485 11.90 15.30 -36.48
CA LYS A 485 10.63 15.46 -35.76
C LYS A 485 9.56 14.53 -36.35
N CYS A 486 8.75 13.91 -35.50
CA CYS A 486 7.64 13.08 -35.96
C CYS A 486 6.57 13.92 -36.67
N ASN A 487 6.16 13.47 -37.86
CA ASN A 487 5.06 14.04 -38.64
C ASN A 487 3.75 13.25 -38.41
N LEU A 488 3.85 12.02 -37.90
CA LEU A 488 2.71 11.23 -37.46
C LEU A 488 2.27 11.60 -36.02
N PRO A 489 0.99 11.42 -35.67
CA PRO A 489 0.47 11.65 -34.31
C PRO A 489 1.27 10.91 -33.23
N LEU A 490 1.72 11.64 -32.21
CA LEU A 490 2.53 11.07 -31.13
C LEU A 490 1.73 10.09 -30.25
N THR A 491 2.37 8.97 -29.94
CA THR A 491 2.02 8.04 -28.86
C THR A 491 2.58 8.53 -27.52
N GLY A 492 3.74 9.19 -27.53
CA GLY A 492 4.33 9.83 -26.34
C GLY A 492 5.53 10.70 -26.71
N ALA A 493 5.72 11.80 -25.99
CA ALA A 493 6.84 12.72 -26.18
C ALA A 493 8.03 12.39 -25.25
N LYS A 494 9.27 12.60 -25.72
CA LYS A 494 10.53 12.38 -25.00
C LYS A 494 10.55 11.10 -24.15
N CYS A 495 10.12 9.98 -24.74
CA CYS A 495 9.88 8.73 -24.03
C CYS A 495 10.88 7.62 -24.39
N VAL A 496 11.36 7.56 -25.63
CA VAL A 496 12.30 6.53 -26.09
C VAL A 496 13.69 6.73 -25.47
N VAL A 497 14.32 5.63 -25.05
CA VAL A 497 15.72 5.61 -24.55
C VAL A 497 16.64 4.97 -25.58
N THR A 498 16.27 3.82 -26.16
CA THR A 498 17.13 3.07 -27.09
C THR A 498 16.38 2.71 -28.38
N LEU A 499 17.04 2.87 -29.53
CA LEU A 499 16.55 2.51 -30.85
C LEU A 499 17.31 1.32 -31.43
N LEU A 500 16.58 0.30 -31.89
CA LEU A 500 17.07 -0.89 -32.58
C LEU A 500 16.55 -0.99 -34.04
N PRO A 501 16.96 -0.08 -34.95
CA PRO A 501 16.51 -0.05 -36.34
C PRO A 501 17.31 -1.00 -37.27
N ARG A 502 16.78 -1.25 -38.47
CA ARG A 502 17.38 -2.11 -39.53
C ARG A 502 17.47 -1.41 -40.88
N SER A 503 18.67 -1.34 -41.46
CA SER A 503 18.87 -0.86 -42.83
C SER A 503 18.20 -1.79 -43.86
N PHE A 504 17.61 -1.20 -44.91
CA PHE A 504 16.84 -1.87 -45.96
C PHE A 504 17.60 -1.89 -47.30
N GLN A 505 17.05 -2.63 -48.27
CA GLN A 505 17.63 -3.01 -49.56
C GLN A 505 18.94 -3.83 -49.46
N GLU A 506 20.09 -3.22 -49.16
CA GLU A 506 21.41 -3.81 -49.48
C GLU A 506 22.12 -4.51 -48.31
N LEU A 507 22.09 -3.93 -47.11
CA LEU A 507 22.99 -4.36 -46.02
C LEU A 507 22.35 -5.29 -44.97
N GLN A 508 21.02 -5.30 -44.87
CA GLN A 508 20.20 -6.19 -44.01
C GLN A 508 20.70 -6.39 -42.56
N ARG A 509 21.23 -5.33 -41.95
CA ARG A 509 21.94 -5.40 -40.66
C ARG A 509 21.44 -4.31 -39.70
N PRO A 510 21.44 -4.59 -38.37
CA PRO A 510 21.00 -3.63 -37.37
C PRO A 510 22.08 -2.59 -37.04
N CYS A 511 21.63 -1.45 -36.53
CA CYS A 511 22.46 -0.55 -35.72
C CYS A 511 21.70 -0.23 -34.42
N VAL A 512 22.36 0.48 -33.50
CA VAL A 512 21.77 0.91 -32.23
C VAL A 512 22.07 2.38 -32.02
N PHE A 513 21.03 3.15 -31.70
CA PHE A 513 21.18 4.51 -31.18
C PHE A 513 20.68 4.57 -29.73
N GLU A 514 21.35 5.36 -28.91
CA GLU A 514 20.81 5.82 -27.62
C GLU A 514 20.30 7.27 -27.79
N VAL A 515 19.25 7.61 -27.04
CA VAL A 515 18.55 8.89 -27.10
C VAL A 515 18.80 9.68 -25.81
N ASP A 516 19.44 10.84 -25.92
CA ASP A 516 19.52 11.82 -24.84
C ASP A 516 18.19 12.59 -24.77
N ARG A 517 17.28 12.15 -23.89
CA ARG A 517 15.95 12.73 -23.73
C ARG A 517 15.98 14.15 -23.18
N GLU A 518 17.06 14.58 -22.53
CA GLU A 518 17.18 15.93 -21.96
C GLU A 518 17.55 16.93 -23.06
N LYS A 519 18.69 16.73 -23.71
CA LYS A 519 19.15 17.57 -24.83
C LYS A 519 18.29 17.43 -26.08
N GLY A 520 17.75 16.22 -26.31
CA GLY A 520 17.05 15.85 -27.53
C GLY A 520 17.97 15.33 -28.64
N GLU A 521 19.13 14.76 -28.27
CA GLU A 521 20.18 14.32 -29.20
C GLU A 521 20.16 12.80 -29.43
N LEU A 522 20.46 12.38 -30.65
CA LEU A 522 20.59 10.97 -31.04
C LEU A 522 22.07 10.58 -31.17
N THR A 523 22.50 9.48 -30.54
CA THR A 523 23.89 8.98 -30.62
C THR A 523 23.96 7.55 -31.14
N LEU A 524 24.67 7.33 -32.24
CA LEU A 524 24.97 6.01 -32.80
C LEU A 524 26.01 5.28 -31.93
N THR A 525 25.61 4.22 -31.23
CA THR A 525 26.44 3.51 -30.22
C THR A 525 26.90 2.13 -30.66
N GLU A 526 26.10 1.41 -31.46
CA GLU A 526 26.50 0.13 -32.06
C GLU A 526 26.20 0.08 -33.56
N LEU A 527 27.11 -0.54 -34.31
CA LEU A 527 26.98 -0.74 -35.75
C LEU A 527 27.34 -2.17 -36.12
N ALA A 528 26.47 -2.87 -36.86
CA ALA A 528 26.79 -4.22 -37.31
C ALA A 528 28.05 -4.27 -38.21
N PRO A 529 28.76 -5.41 -38.26
CA PRO A 529 29.89 -5.60 -39.18
C PRO A 529 29.49 -5.33 -40.62
N GLY A 530 30.35 -4.68 -41.41
CA GLY A 530 30.11 -4.43 -42.83
C GLY A 530 29.04 -3.37 -43.15
N VAL A 531 28.53 -2.64 -42.15
CA VAL A 531 27.80 -1.38 -42.34
C VAL A 531 28.76 -0.22 -42.05
N ASP A 532 28.64 0.87 -42.78
CA ASP A 532 29.37 2.13 -42.59
C ASP A 532 28.52 3.17 -41.83
N VAL A 533 29.12 4.31 -41.48
CA VAL A 533 28.38 5.41 -40.83
C VAL A 533 27.61 6.22 -41.87
N ASP A 534 28.16 6.38 -43.07
CA ASP A 534 27.59 7.25 -44.10
C ASP A 534 26.37 6.63 -44.78
N GLY A 535 26.36 5.32 -45.03
CA GLY A 535 25.16 4.57 -45.44
C GLY A 535 24.06 4.51 -44.37
N ILE A 536 24.37 4.78 -43.09
CA ILE A 536 23.36 5.05 -42.05
C ILE A 536 22.90 6.52 -42.10
N ARG A 537 23.83 7.47 -42.27
CA ARG A 537 23.52 8.91 -42.42
C ARG A 537 22.57 9.16 -43.61
N ALA A 538 22.83 8.55 -44.76
CA ALA A 538 21.99 8.62 -45.95
C ALA A 538 20.59 7.97 -45.80
N LYS A 539 20.34 7.21 -44.73
CA LYS A 539 19.05 6.53 -44.46
C LYS A 539 18.36 7.07 -43.19
N THR A 540 18.92 8.10 -42.55
CA THR A 540 18.42 8.74 -41.31
C THR A 540 18.10 10.20 -41.60
N ASP A 541 16.87 10.65 -41.30
CA ASP A 541 16.46 12.06 -41.44
C ASP A 541 16.83 12.88 -40.18
N ALA A 542 16.90 12.22 -39.03
CA ALA A 542 17.47 12.80 -37.81
C ALA A 542 18.98 13.07 -37.92
N GLU A 543 19.43 14.19 -37.37
CA GLU A 543 20.85 14.41 -37.07
C GLU A 543 21.28 13.51 -35.91
N PHE A 544 22.52 12.98 -35.99
CA PHE A 544 23.08 12.15 -34.92
C PHE A 544 24.60 12.31 -34.76
N ALA A 545 25.03 12.21 -33.50
CA ALA A 545 26.42 12.04 -33.11
C ALA A 545 26.85 10.57 -33.23
N VAL A 546 28.15 10.31 -33.35
CA VAL A 546 28.72 8.96 -33.30
C VAL A 546 29.47 8.80 -31.97
N ALA A 547 29.23 7.70 -31.27
CA ALA A 547 29.90 7.45 -29.99
C ALA A 547 31.43 7.35 -30.18
N PRO A 548 32.26 7.96 -29.31
CA PRO A 548 33.72 7.89 -29.39
C PRO A 548 34.28 6.46 -29.40
N THR A 549 33.52 5.50 -28.87
CA THR A 549 33.85 4.07 -28.88
C THR A 549 32.71 3.28 -29.55
N LEU A 550 32.48 3.52 -30.85
CA LEU A 550 31.46 2.84 -31.66
C LEU A 550 31.67 1.31 -31.64
N LYS A 551 30.74 0.57 -31.02
CA LYS A 551 30.86 -0.89 -30.86
C LYS A 551 30.44 -1.61 -32.13
N ARG A 552 31.24 -2.57 -32.58
CA ARG A 552 30.79 -3.53 -33.61
C ARG A 552 29.95 -4.62 -32.97
N ILE A 553 28.74 -4.85 -33.51
CA ILE A 553 27.83 -5.88 -32.98
C ILE A 553 28.44 -7.27 -33.23
N SER A 554 28.87 -7.95 -32.16
CA SER A 554 29.46 -9.29 -32.26
C SER A 554 28.45 -10.30 -32.81
N MET A 555 28.77 -10.90 -33.96
CA MET A 555 28.02 -12.00 -34.55
C MET A 555 28.67 -13.33 -34.18
N GLU A 556 28.51 -13.75 -32.93
CA GLU A 556 28.80 -15.14 -32.57
C GLU A 556 27.83 -16.06 -33.34
N ARG A 557 28.39 -17.04 -34.06
CA ARG A 557 27.62 -18.18 -34.56
C ARG A 557 27.29 -19.09 -33.38
N ALA A 558 26.30 -18.67 -32.59
CA ALA A 558 25.66 -19.55 -31.62
C ALA A 558 25.08 -20.75 -32.38
N THR A 559 25.73 -21.92 -32.24
CA THR A 559 25.20 -23.20 -32.68
C THR A 559 23.83 -23.42 -32.04
N PRO A 560 22.83 -23.96 -32.78
CA PRO A 560 21.60 -24.42 -32.15
C PRO A 560 22.00 -25.47 -31.08
N CYS A 561 21.54 -25.24 -29.86
CA CYS A 561 21.93 -26.07 -28.72
C CYS A 561 21.19 -27.41 -28.83
N LYS A 562 21.81 -28.38 -29.51
CA LYS A 562 21.29 -29.75 -29.62
C LYS A 562 20.91 -30.27 -28.23
N SER A 563 19.74 -30.88 -28.13
CA SER A 563 19.40 -31.71 -26.99
C SER A 563 20.43 -32.84 -26.86
N PRO A 564 21.00 -33.08 -25.67
CA PRO A 564 21.65 -34.35 -25.38
C PRO A 564 20.58 -35.48 -25.43
N PRO A 565 21.00 -36.75 -25.62
CA PRO A 565 20.10 -37.89 -25.56
C PRO A 565 19.54 -38.08 -24.14
N ASP A 566 18.48 -38.88 -24.02
CA ASP A 566 17.72 -39.10 -22.80
C ASP A 566 18.54 -39.78 -21.68
N GLU A 567 19.13 -38.96 -20.81
CA GLU A 567 19.61 -39.40 -19.51
C GLU A 567 18.43 -39.38 -18.52
N LYS A 568 18.11 -40.54 -17.91
CA LYS A 568 16.90 -40.73 -17.12
C LYS A 568 16.88 -39.83 -15.88
N LEU A 569 16.07 -38.77 -15.91
CA LEU A 569 15.69 -37.98 -14.74
C LEU A 569 14.58 -38.66 -13.95
N GLU A 570 14.89 -39.84 -13.42
CA GLU A 570 14.27 -40.31 -12.17
C GLU A 570 14.86 -39.45 -11.01
N ASP A 571 14.04 -39.12 -10.01
CA ASP A 571 14.40 -38.33 -8.81
C ASP A 571 14.96 -36.90 -8.97
N ALA A 572 14.36 -36.10 -9.86
CA ALA A 572 14.33 -34.64 -9.72
C ALA A 572 13.14 -34.17 -8.85
N ALA A 573 13.04 -34.67 -7.62
CA ALA A 573 11.87 -34.51 -6.76
C ALA A 573 11.64 -33.04 -6.31
N SER A 574 10.38 -32.60 -6.43
CA SER A 574 9.73 -31.51 -5.67
C SER A 574 10.64 -30.35 -5.21
N ALA A 575 10.86 -29.36 -6.07
CA ALA A 575 11.27 -28.03 -5.60
C ALA A 575 10.12 -27.42 -4.77
N PRO A 576 10.33 -27.05 -3.50
CA PRO A 576 9.24 -26.71 -2.57
C PRO A 576 8.42 -25.50 -2.99
N THR A 577 7.12 -25.59 -2.76
CA THR A 577 6.12 -24.56 -3.06
C THR A 577 6.20 -23.37 -2.09
N PHE A 578 5.47 -22.28 -2.39
CA PHE A 578 5.57 -21.02 -1.65
C PHE A 578 5.25 -21.14 -0.14
N PHE A 579 4.38 -22.08 0.25
CA PHE A 579 4.07 -22.37 1.65
C PHE A 579 5.21 -23.11 2.37
N GLU A 580 5.96 -23.96 1.66
CA GLU A 580 7.08 -24.70 2.22
C GLU A 580 8.30 -23.78 2.49
N TYR A 581 8.44 -22.68 1.73
CA TYR A 581 9.53 -21.73 1.95
C TYR A 581 9.36 -20.90 3.24
N GLU A 582 8.15 -20.43 3.58
CA GLU A 582 7.89 -19.83 4.92
C GLU A 582 7.87 -20.90 6.04
N ALA A 583 7.68 -22.18 5.71
CA ALA A 583 7.83 -23.29 6.65
C ALA A 583 9.30 -23.72 6.89
N SER A 584 10.24 -23.28 6.05
CA SER A 584 11.63 -23.75 6.05
C SER A 584 12.32 -23.58 7.42
N ALA A 585 13.10 -24.60 7.79
CA ALA A 585 13.87 -24.59 9.04
C ALA A 585 14.90 -23.45 9.08
N GLU A 586 15.42 -23.04 7.91
CA GLU A 586 16.41 -21.97 7.77
C GLU A 586 15.84 -20.60 8.11
N VAL A 587 14.66 -20.22 7.59
CA VAL A 587 14.01 -18.94 7.93
C VAL A 587 13.71 -18.86 9.43
N ARG A 588 13.26 -19.97 10.03
CA ARG A 588 13.04 -20.06 11.49
C ARG A 588 14.36 -19.92 12.27
N ARG A 589 15.45 -20.51 11.79
CA ARG A 589 16.80 -20.40 12.38
C ARG A 589 17.39 -18.99 12.28
N ILE A 590 17.17 -18.30 11.17
CA ILE A 590 17.59 -16.89 10.95
C ILE A 590 16.82 -15.95 11.89
N LEU A 591 15.50 -16.14 12.01
CA LEU A 591 14.68 -15.40 12.98
C LEU A 591 15.17 -15.64 14.41
N LEU A 592 15.35 -16.90 14.83
CA LEU A 592 15.83 -17.24 16.17
C LEU A 592 17.24 -16.67 16.46
N LYS A 593 18.16 -16.72 15.50
CA LYS A 593 19.48 -16.07 15.59
C LYS A 593 19.37 -14.57 15.83
N THR A 594 18.45 -13.91 15.13
CA THR A 594 18.23 -12.46 15.20
C THR A 594 17.55 -12.09 16.52
N ASP A 595 16.52 -12.83 16.91
CA ASP A 595 15.77 -12.66 18.16
C ASP A 595 16.70 -12.78 19.39
N ILE A 596 17.52 -13.85 19.46
CA ILE A 596 18.48 -14.08 20.56
C ILE A 596 19.58 -13.00 20.63
N ARG A 597 19.96 -12.40 19.50
CA ARG A 597 21.04 -11.39 19.45
C ARG A 597 20.56 -9.97 19.73
N ILE A 598 19.36 -9.61 19.28
CA ILE A 598 18.84 -8.24 19.37
C ILE A 598 17.95 -8.04 20.59
N LEU A 599 16.97 -8.92 20.82
CA LEU A 599 15.91 -8.67 21.80
C LEU A 599 16.40 -8.59 23.25
N PRO A 600 17.36 -9.41 23.73
CA PRO A 600 17.87 -9.28 25.10
C PRO A 600 18.57 -7.94 25.38
N ILE A 601 19.27 -7.38 24.39
CA ILE A 601 19.91 -6.05 24.51
C ILE A 601 18.82 -4.97 24.61
N LEU A 602 17.80 -5.04 23.75
CA LEU A 602 16.67 -4.11 23.78
C LEU A 602 15.88 -4.22 25.10
N ALA A 603 15.66 -5.44 25.60
CA ALA A 603 14.98 -5.68 26.88
C ALA A 603 15.79 -5.11 28.06
N LEU A 604 17.12 -5.24 28.07
CA LEU A 604 17.98 -4.65 29.11
C LEU A 604 17.93 -3.12 29.10
N LEU A 605 18.01 -2.48 27.93
CA LEU A 605 17.87 -1.01 27.82
C LEU A 605 16.49 -0.53 28.31
N PHE A 606 15.43 -1.28 28.01
CA PHE A 606 14.07 -0.94 28.43
C PHE A 606 13.82 -1.20 29.93
N LEU A 607 14.44 -2.24 30.49
CA LEU A 607 14.40 -2.54 31.92
C LEU A 607 14.99 -1.38 32.73
N CYS A 608 16.18 -0.92 32.34
CA CYS A 608 16.84 0.22 33.00
C CYS A 608 16.00 1.51 32.93
N SER A 609 15.31 1.74 31.79
CA SER A 609 14.45 2.92 31.58
C SER A 609 13.22 2.91 32.49
N PHE A 610 12.68 1.72 32.82
CA PHE A 610 11.59 1.64 33.79
C PHE A 610 12.08 1.67 35.25
N PHE A 611 13.27 1.16 35.57
CA PHE A 611 13.84 1.32 36.90
C PHE A 611 14.03 2.80 37.24
N ASP A 612 14.69 3.59 36.38
CA ASP A 612 14.93 5.03 36.62
C ASP A 612 13.65 5.85 36.82
N ARG A 613 12.55 5.46 36.15
CA ARG A 613 11.22 6.06 36.36
C ARG A 613 10.65 5.76 37.74
N THR A 614 10.90 4.56 38.28
CA THR A 614 10.50 4.19 39.66
C THR A 614 11.45 4.75 40.72
N ASN A 615 12.73 4.93 40.40
CA ASN A 615 13.78 5.29 41.35
C ASN A 615 13.61 6.66 41.99
N VAL A 616 13.02 7.64 41.28
CA VAL A 616 12.70 8.95 41.87
C VAL A 616 11.63 8.86 42.97
N GLY A 617 10.61 8.01 42.80
CA GLY A 617 9.61 7.72 43.82
C GLY A 617 10.18 6.93 45.00
N ASN A 618 11.01 5.93 44.73
CA ASN A 618 11.73 5.20 45.77
C ASN A 618 12.64 6.13 46.59
N ALA A 619 13.41 7.01 45.93
CA ALA A 619 14.31 7.95 46.60
C ALA A 619 13.58 8.95 47.51
N LYS A 620 12.38 9.41 47.13
CA LYS A 620 11.50 10.21 48.01
C LYS A 620 11.18 9.46 49.30
N ILE A 621 10.76 8.20 49.21
CA ILE A 621 10.49 7.34 50.39
C ILE A 621 11.75 7.16 51.26
N PHE A 622 12.93 7.11 50.64
CA PHE A 622 14.22 6.93 51.31
C PHE A 622 14.95 8.23 51.70
N GLY A 623 14.25 9.37 51.74
CA GLY A 623 14.72 10.60 52.40
C GLY A 623 15.17 11.76 51.51
N LEU A 624 15.10 11.62 50.17
CA LEU A 624 15.59 12.62 49.21
C LEU A 624 15.14 14.07 49.51
N GLU A 625 13.89 14.27 49.94
CA GLU A 625 13.35 15.60 50.23
C GLU A 625 13.94 16.21 51.50
N ASN A 626 14.14 15.40 52.56
CA ASN A 626 14.78 15.83 53.80
C ASN A 626 16.25 16.24 53.57
N ASP A 627 16.98 15.45 52.80
CA ASP A 627 18.42 15.64 52.56
C ASP A 627 18.72 16.77 51.57
N THR A 628 17.75 17.20 50.75
CA THR A 628 17.91 18.25 49.73
C THR A 628 17.09 19.53 49.99
N GLY A 629 16.23 19.53 51.01
CA GLY A 629 15.35 20.66 51.34
C GLY A 629 14.27 20.94 50.29
N ILE A 630 13.89 19.93 49.50
CA ILE A 630 12.87 20.01 48.44
C ILE A 630 11.49 19.76 49.05
N THR A 631 10.51 20.61 48.73
CA THR A 631 9.10 20.43 49.15
C THR A 631 8.32 19.56 48.16
N ASP A 632 7.19 18.96 48.58
CA ASP A 632 6.35 18.12 47.70
C ASP A 632 5.99 18.79 46.37
N HIS A 633 5.61 20.07 46.41
CA HIS A 633 5.31 20.86 45.23
C HIS A 633 6.54 21.05 44.30
N GLN A 634 7.72 21.25 44.87
CA GLN A 634 8.98 21.31 44.11
C GLN A 634 9.38 19.95 43.52
N TYR A 635 9.12 18.86 44.25
CA TYR A 635 9.31 17.50 43.79
C TYR A 635 8.40 17.19 42.58
N ASP A 636 7.10 17.53 42.67
CA ASP A 636 6.12 17.34 41.59
C ASP A 636 6.47 18.15 40.33
N ILE A 637 6.98 19.38 40.47
CA ILE A 637 7.54 20.15 39.33
C ILE A 637 8.70 19.39 38.68
N GLY A 638 9.62 18.80 39.47
CA GLY A 638 10.72 17.97 38.95
C GLY A 638 10.28 16.66 38.29
N LEU A 639 9.08 16.16 38.60
CA LEU A 639 8.44 15.08 37.84
C LEU A 639 7.86 15.59 36.51
N ALA A 640 7.13 16.70 36.53
CA ALA A 640 6.49 17.28 35.36
C ALA A 640 7.51 17.79 34.30
N VAL A 641 8.57 18.45 34.74
CA VAL A 641 9.65 18.98 33.87
C VAL A 641 10.33 17.85 33.09
N PHE A 642 10.59 16.70 33.72
CA PHE A 642 11.12 15.53 33.03
C PHE A 642 10.19 15.10 31.88
N TYR A 643 8.88 14.95 32.14
CA TYR A 643 7.91 14.55 31.11
C TYR A 643 7.79 15.57 29.97
N LEU A 644 7.88 16.87 30.28
CA LEU A 644 7.89 17.93 29.26
C LEU A 644 9.09 17.77 28.30
N PHE A 645 10.31 17.71 28.83
CA PHE A 645 11.51 17.55 28.00
C PHE A 645 11.60 16.18 27.32
N TYR A 646 11.08 15.13 27.95
CA TYR A 646 10.91 13.79 27.37
C TYR A 646 10.03 13.86 26.12
N VAL A 647 8.78 14.34 26.25
CA VAL A 647 7.82 14.48 25.13
C VAL A 647 8.37 15.36 24.01
N CYS A 648 9.02 16.47 24.34
CA CYS A 648 9.65 17.35 23.36
C CYS A 648 10.85 16.71 22.63
N SER A 649 11.51 15.71 23.21
CA SER A 649 12.68 15.05 22.61
C SER A 649 12.37 13.82 21.75
N GLU A 650 11.23 13.13 21.97
CA GLU A 650 10.88 11.88 21.27
C GLU A 650 10.92 12.06 19.74
N LEU A 651 10.27 13.11 19.21
CA LEU A 651 10.21 13.37 17.77
C LEU A 651 11.56 13.83 17.17
N PRO A 652 12.24 14.88 17.69
CA PRO A 652 13.57 15.25 17.22
C PRO A 652 14.56 14.09 17.25
N SER A 653 14.61 13.31 18.33
CA SER A 653 15.55 12.21 18.49
C SER A 653 15.27 11.06 17.51
N ASN A 654 14.01 10.72 17.26
CA ASN A 654 13.67 9.68 16.28
C ASN A 654 13.91 10.12 14.81
N LEU A 655 13.93 11.43 14.54
CA LEU A 655 14.40 11.99 13.26
C LEU A 655 15.93 11.99 13.16
N VAL A 656 16.67 12.24 14.26
CA VAL A 656 18.13 12.08 14.30
C VAL A 656 18.53 10.62 14.08
N LEU A 657 17.77 9.64 14.59
CA LEU A 657 17.96 8.20 14.32
C LEU A 657 17.82 7.80 12.83
N LYS A 658 17.37 8.70 11.94
CA LYS A 658 17.43 8.51 10.49
C LYS A 658 18.65 9.15 9.81
N LYS A 659 19.40 10.01 10.51
CA LYS A 659 20.66 10.59 10.04
C LYS A 659 21.88 9.91 10.68
N ALA A 660 21.81 9.62 11.98
CA ALA A 660 22.80 8.87 12.71
C ALA A 660 22.58 7.36 12.53
N SER A 661 23.65 6.58 12.57
CA SER A 661 23.58 5.11 12.57
C SER A 661 22.86 4.62 13.85
N PRO A 662 21.90 3.67 13.77
CA PRO A 662 21.19 3.17 14.95
C PRO A 662 22.10 2.53 16.01
N ARG A 663 23.18 1.88 15.57
CA ARG A 663 24.24 1.34 16.42
C ARG A 663 24.99 2.42 17.21
N VAL A 664 25.00 3.67 16.74
CA VAL A 664 25.60 4.80 17.46
C VAL A 664 24.55 5.50 18.30
N TRP A 665 23.37 5.82 17.75
CA TRP A 665 22.40 6.69 18.42
C TRP A 665 21.72 6.07 19.64
N LEU A 666 21.17 4.85 19.55
CA LEU A 666 20.50 4.24 20.72
C LEU A 666 21.49 3.99 21.89
N PRO A 667 22.73 3.50 21.64
CA PRO A 667 23.74 3.38 22.70
C PRO A 667 24.28 4.71 23.21
N PHE A 668 24.42 5.74 22.36
CA PHE A 668 24.79 7.09 22.79
C PHE A 668 23.75 7.68 23.75
N LEU A 669 22.45 7.57 23.42
CA LEU A 669 21.37 7.98 24.31
C LEU A 669 21.46 7.24 25.64
N ALA A 670 21.63 5.91 25.64
CA ALA A 670 21.74 5.11 26.85
C ALA A 670 22.94 5.48 27.74
N VAL A 671 24.13 5.71 27.16
CA VAL A 671 25.31 6.14 27.93
C VAL A 671 25.14 7.56 28.46
N LEU A 672 24.61 8.49 27.66
CA LEU A 672 24.36 9.88 28.07
C LEU A 672 23.32 9.93 29.21
N TRP A 673 22.20 9.23 29.04
CA TRP A 673 21.15 9.10 30.04
C TRP A 673 21.69 8.49 31.34
N GLY A 674 22.40 7.34 31.30
CA GLY A 674 22.96 6.73 32.50
C GLY A 674 23.98 7.60 33.25
N ILE A 675 24.74 8.45 32.53
CA ILE A 675 25.60 9.47 33.15
C ILE A 675 24.76 10.55 33.86
N ILE A 676 23.68 11.02 33.23
CA ILE A 676 22.76 12.00 33.83
C ILE A 676 22.01 11.40 35.03
N THR A 677 21.69 10.10 35.00
CA THR A 677 21.17 9.35 36.17
C THR A 677 22.18 9.34 37.30
N MET A 678 23.46 9.05 37.05
CA MET A 678 24.48 9.15 38.12
C MET A 678 24.54 10.57 38.71
N CYS A 679 24.34 11.62 37.91
CA CYS A 679 24.23 13.01 38.41
C CYS A 679 23.02 13.26 39.34
N LEU A 680 21.91 12.51 39.21
CA LEU A 680 20.80 12.57 40.19
C LEU A 680 21.24 12.12 41.59
N GLY A 681 22.24 11.25 41.70
CA GLY A 681 22.86 10.89 42.98
C GLY A 681 23.60 12.04 43.67
N PHE A 682 23.98 13.11 42.96
CA PHE A 682 24.81 14.21 43.48
C PHE A 682 24.07 15.56 43.60
N ILE A 683 22.74 15.56 43.49
CA ILE A 683 21.92 16.78 43.70
C ILE A 683 21.97 17.26 45.15
N SER A 684 21.89 18.57 45.34
CA SER A 684 21.95 19.24 46.66
C SER A 684 20.94 20.39 46.81
N SER A 685 20.10 20.62 45.80
CA SER A 685 19.12 21.71 45.78
C SER A 685 18.03 21.47 44.73
N TYR A 686 16.86 22.09 44.92
CA TYR A 686 15.78 22.14 43.94
C TYR A 686 16.24 22.52 42.51
N GLY A 687 17.09 23.55 42.38
CA GLY A 687 17.63 23.97 41.08
C GLY A 687 18.45 22.87 40.39
N SER A 688 19.29 22.15 41.15
CA SER A 688 20.03 21.00 40.62
C SER A 688 19.11 19.83 40.25
N PHE A 689 18.08 19.55 41.04
CA PHE A 689 17.09 18.50 40.76
C PHE A 689 16.37 18.77 39.44
N VAL A 690 15.76 19.95 39.29
CA VAL A 690 15.01 20.31 38.07
C VAL A 690 15.92 20.33 36.83
N ALA A 691 17.14 20.85 36.94
CA ALA A 691 18.09 20.89 35.83
C ALA A 691 18.49 19.48 35.35
N VAL A 692 18.82 18.57 36.27
CA VAL A 692 19.19 17.18 35.90
C VAL A 692 17.97 16.42 35.39
N ARG A 693 16.77 16.61 35.98
CA ARG A 693 15.51 16.01 35.48
C ARG A 693 15.14 16.47 34.06
N ALA A 694 15.39 17.74 33.71
CA ALA A 694 15.22 18.25 32.34
C ALA A 694 16.17 17.57 31.35
N LEU A 695 17.47 17.50 31.68
CA LEU A 695 18.48 16.82 30.86
C LEU A 695 18.18 15.32 30.70
N LEU A 696 17.70 14.66 31.75
CA LEU A 696 17.31 13.26 31.75
C LEU A 696 16.19 12.99 30.72
N GLY A 697 15.17 13.85 30.70
CA GLY A 697 14.08 13.77 29.73
C GLY A 697 14.58 13.87 28.29
N VAL A 698 15.50 14.80 28.00
CA VAL A 698 16.10 14.95 26.66
C VAL A 698 16.90 13.71 26.23
N ALA A 699 17.58 13.04 27.16
CA ALA A 699 18.39 11.87 26.86
C ALA A 699 17.55 10.58 26.72
N GLU A 700 16.55 10.37 27.58
CA GLU A 700 15.75 9.14 27.61
C GLU A 700 14.69 9.08 26.48
N GLY A 701 14.06 10.21 26.13
CA GLY A 701 12.88 10.24 25.24
C GLY A 701 13.09 9.65 23.83
N GLY A 702 14.33 9.63 23.33
CA GLY A 702 14.62 9.00 22.04
C GLY A 702 14.57 7.46 22.03
N LEU A 703 14.62 6.82 23.20
CA LEU A 703 14.90 5.38 23.32
C LEU A 703 13.78 4.50 22.76
N LEU A 704 12.60 4.48 23.40
CA LEU A 704 11.49 3.62 22.98
C LEU A 704 11.00 3.86 21.53
N PRO A 705 10.72 5.10 21.05
CA PRO A 705 10.31 5.30 19.66
C PRO A 705 11.40 4.87 18.68
N GLY A 706 12.67 5.02 19.08
CA GLY A 706 13.82 4.56 18.32
C GLY A 706 13.97 3.05 18.24
N MET A 707 13.70 2.32 19.33
CA MET A 707 13.71 0.86 19.37
C MET A 707 12.61 0.25 18.50
N VAL A 708 11.40 0.81 18.54
CA VAL A 708 10.28 0.43 17.66
C VAL A 708 10.64 0.67 16.18
N LEU A 709 11.21 1.85 15.88
CA LEU A 709 11.65 2.19 14.52
C LEU A 709 12.79 1.29 14.03
N TYR A 710 13.73 0.93 14.91
CA TYR A 710 14.84 0.01 14.65
C TYR A 710 14.34 -1.40 14.32
N LEU A 711 13.49 -2.00 15.17
CA LEU A 711 12.90 -3.32 14.92
C LEU A 711 12.10 -3.37 13.61
N SER A 712 11.44 -2.27 13.22
CA SER A 712 10.72 -2.16 11.94
C SER A 712 11.61 -2.21 10.68
N ALA A 713 12.94 -2.30 10.83
CA ALA A 713 13.91 -2.51 9.76
C ALA A 713 14.52 -3.92 9.73
N PHE A 714 14.30 -4.75 10.76
CA PHE A 714 14.83 -6.12 10.86
C PHE A 714 13.75 -7.21 10.74
N TYR A 715 12.47 -6.86 10.93
CA TYR A 715 11.35 -7.80 10.99
C TYR A 715 10.19 -7.39 10.05
N LYS A 716 9.45 -8.38 9.52
CA LYS A 716 8.23 -8.15 8.73
C LYS A 716 7.13 -7.52 9.60
N ARG A 717 6.18 -6.81 8.99
CA ARG A 717 4.93 -6.32 9.61
C ARG A 717 4.11 -7.42 10.29
N SER A 718 4.20 -8.66 9.79
CA SER A 718 3.56 -9.85 10.36
C SER A 718 4.18 -10.31 11.68
N ASP A 719 5.47 -10.03 11.90
CA ASP A 719 6.29 -10.67 12.95
C ASP A 719 6.60 -9.72 14.12
N LEU A 720 6.19 -8.45 14.00
CA LEU A 720 6.70 -7.35 14.80
C LEU A 720 6.12 -7.31 16.22
N ALA A 721 4.89 -7.79 16.45
CA ALA A 721 4.27 -7.64 17.77
C ALA A 721 4.90 -8.58 18.79
N LEU A 722 5.25 -9.83 18.42
CA LEU A 722 5.98 -10.71 19.32
C LEU A 722 7.32 -10.11 19.74
N ARG A 723 8.04 -9.45 18.81
CA ARG A 723 9.34 -8.82 19.12
C ARG A 723 9.19 -7.60 20.02
N ILE A 724 8.20 -6.75 19.75
CA ILE A 724 7.89 -5.62 20.63
C ILE A 724 7.42 -6.13 22.00
N GLY A 725 6.51 -7.09 22.07
CA GLY A 725 6.03 -7.69 23.31
C GLY A 725 7.15 -8.31 24.13
N LEU A 726 8.06 -9.07 23.51
CA LEU A 726 9.19 -9.73 24.19
C LEU A 726 10.12 -8.74 24.89
N PHE A 727 10.46 -7.59 24.29
CA PHE A 727 11.25 -6.58 25.01
C PHE A 727 10.38 -5.73 25.95
N TYR A 728 9.11 -5.48 25.60
CA TYR A 728 8.20 -4.67 26.40
C TYR A 728 7.85 -5.31 27.75
N THR A 729 7.96 -6.64 27.89
CA THR A 729 7.84 -7.29 29.21
C THR A 729 8.86 -6.79 30.24
N ALA A 730 9.97 -6.18 29.82
CA ALA A 730 10.90 -5.54 30.74
C ALA A 730 10.22 -4.44 31.59
N ALA A 731 9.19 -3.76 31.06
CA ALA A 731 8.41 -2.79 31.84
C ALA A 731 7.58 -3.44 32.95
N SER A 732 6.97 -4.61 32.71
CA SER A 732 6.25 -5.36 33.75
C SER A 732 7.20 -6.05 34.73
N LEU A 733 8.35 -6.58 34.28
CA LEU A 733 9.39 -7.05 35.20
C LEU A 733 9.95 -5.92 36.07
N SER A 734 10.14 -4.71 35.53
CA SER A 734 10.58 -3.55 36.31
C SER A 734 9.61 -3.22 37.44
N GLY A 735 8.30 -3.27 37.19
CA GLY A 735 7.27 -3.09 38.21
C GLY A 735 7.31 -4.15 39.32
N ALA A 736 7.75 -5.37 38.99
CA ALA A 736 7.91 -6.45 39.97
C ALA A 736 9.19 -6.33 40.82
N PHE A 737 10.30 -5.88 40.24
CA PHE A 737 11.62 -5.93 40.89
C PHE A 737 12.20 -4.58 41.34
N GLY A 738 11.72 -3.45 40.82
CA GLY A 738 12.31 -2.12 41.08
C GLY A 738 12.28 -1.70 42.55
N GLY A 739 11.14 -1.86 43.24
CA GLY A 739 11.05 -1.56 44.68
C GLY A 739 11.95 -2.45 45.55
N LEU A 740 12.15 -3.71 45.16
CA LEU A 740 13.06 -4.64 45.83
C LEU A 740 14.53 -4.26 45.60
N LEU A 741 14.88 -3.89 44.36
CA LEU A 741 16.23 -3.45 43.99
C LEU A 741 16.61 -2.16 44.73
N ALA A 742 15.75 -1.14 44.68
CA ALA A 742 15.96 0.13 45.38
C ALA A 742 16.11 -0.08 46.90
N ARG A 743 15.26 -0.92 47.52
CA ARG A 743 15.42 -1.27 48.95
C ARG A 743 16.75 -1.97 49.22
N GLY A 744 17.23 -2.83 48.32
CA GLY A 744 18.54 -3.50 48.44
C GLY A 744 19.72 -2.52 48.34
N LEU A 745 19.67 -1.57 47.40
CA LEU A 745 20.74 -0.58 47.21
C LEU A 745 20.83 0.42 48.37
N VAL A 746 19.71 0.79 48.99
CA VAL A 746 19.70 1.68 50.18
C VAL A 746 20.42 1.05 51.39
N GLU A 747 20.46 -0.28 51.49
CA GLU A 747 21.19 -1.01 52.55
C GLU A 747 22.73 -0.88 52.42
N ILE A 748 23.24 -0.27 51.33
CA ILE A 748 24.64 0.17 51.22
C ILE A 748 24.93 1.25 52.29
N GLY A 749 23.93 2.02 52.73
CA GLY A 749 24.03 2.99 53.81
C GLY A 749 24.99 4.16 53.52
N PRO A 750 25.40 4.94 54.55
CA PRO A 750 26.23 6.14 54.40
C PRO A 750 27.71 5.87 54.06
N ARG A 751 28.00 4.76 53.36
CA ARG A 751 29.35 4.45 52.87
C ARG A 751 29.77 5.51 51.85
N GLY A 752 31.07 5.84 51.84
CA GLY A 752 31.60 6.89 50.97
C GLY A 752 31.16 8.32 51.29
N GLY A 753 30.36 8.54 52.35
CA GLY A 753 29.82 9.86 52.70
C GLY A 753 28.59 10.26 51.86
N LEU A 754 27.86 9.29 51.30
CA LEU A 754 26.65 9.51 50.49
C LEU A 754 25.46 8.75 51.07
N GLU A 755 24.33 9.43 51.19
CA GLU A 755 23.06 8.94 51.73
C GLU A 755 22.50 7.75 50.93
N GLY A 756 21.74 6.86 51.59
CA GLY A 756 21.33 5.57 51.02
C GLY A 756 20.57 5.65 49.69
N TRP A 757 19.74 6.68 49.49
CA TRP A 757 19.00 6.88 48.25
C TRP A 757 19.89 7.29 47.06
N ARG A 758 21.05 7.93 47.31
CA ARG A 758 21.99 8.34 46.24
C ARG A 758 22.58 7.12 45.54
N TRP A 759 22.80 6.03 46.29
CA TRP A 759 23.33 4.78 45.77
C TRP A 759 22.41 4.09 44.75
N ILE A 760 21.09 4.34 44.79
CA ILE A 760 20.15 3.88 43.76
C ILE A 760 20.59 4.45 42.40
N PHE A 761 20.61 5.78 42.28
CA PHE A 761 20.94 6.49 41.05
C PHE A 761 22.39 6.25 40.57
N ILE A 762 23.35 6.12 41.49
CA ILE A 762 24.75 5.87 41.14
C ILE A 762 24.94 4.46 40.56
N ILE A 763 24.41 3.43 41.21
CA ILE A 763 24.60 2.04 40.76
C ILE A 763 23.76 1.73 39.52
N GLU A 764 22.53 2.23 39.43
CA GLU A 764 21.64 1.96 38.29
C GLU A 764 21.97 2.85 37.08
N GLY A 765 22.45 4.07 37.28
CA GLY A 765 23.05 4.87 36.21
C GLY A 765 24.33 4.22 35.64
N LEU A 766 25.19 3.65 36.50
CA LEU A 766 26.36 2.88 36.06
C LEU A 766 25.96 1.60 35.31
N LEU A 767 24.96 0.86 35.79
CA LEU A 767 24.40 -0.30 35.09
C LEU A 767 23.88 0.10 33.69
N THR A 768 23.17 1.22 33.59
CA THR A 768 22.64 1.78 32.34
C THR A 768 23.78 2.14 31.37
N VAL A 769 24.87 2.75 31.85
CA VAL A 769 26.08 3.00 31.04
C VAL A 769 26.69 1.70 30.52
N VAL A 770 26.82 0.68 31.36
CA VAL A 770 27.34 -0.64 30.95
C VAL A 770 26.43 -1.30 29.90
N CYS A 771 25.11 -1.24 30.08
CA CYS A 771 24.14 -1.72 29.08
C CYS A 771 24.22 -0.93 27.76
N GLY A 772 24.46 0.38 27.80
CA GLY A 772 24.74 1.21 26.63
C GLY A 772 26.01 0.77 25.89
N ILE A 773 27.12 0.55 26.61
CA ILE A 773 28.38 0.05 26.02
C ILE A 773 28.17 -1.33 25.37
N ILE A 774 27.45 -2.24 26.04
CA ILE A 774 27.08 -3.55 25.47
C ILE A 774 26.26 -3.39 24.19
N ALA A 775 25.31 -2.44 24.15
CA ALA A 775 24.51 -2.17 22.96
C ALA A 775 25.33 -1.60 21.80
N ALA A 776 26.32 -0.74 22.05
CA ALA A 776 27.24 -0.22 21.02
C ALA A 776 28.10 -1.32 20.36
N VAL A 777 28.47 -2.35 21.12
CA VAL A 777 29.20 -3.52 20.60
C VAL A 777 28.27 -4.52 19.93
N GLY A 778 27.07 -4.76 20.49
CA GLY A 778 26.17 -5.84 20.10
C GLY A 778 25.15 -5.53 19.00
N LEU A 779 24.67 -4.30 18.85
CA LEU A 779 23.61 -3.98 17.89
C LEU A 779 24.17 -3.84 16.45
N PRO A 780 23.65 -4.59 15.45
CA PRO A 780 23.97 -4.36 14.04
C PRO A 780 23.27 -3.09 13.49
N ASN A 781 23.82 -2.51 12.42
CA ASN A 781 23.18 -1.38 11.72
C ASN A 781 22.04 -1.83 10.79
N SER A 782 22.16 -3.02 10.20
CA SER A 782 21.23 -3.57 9.22
C SER A 782 21.45 -5.08 9.06
N LEU A 783 20.50 -5.78 8.44
CA LEU A 783 20.69 -7.19 8.06
C LEU A 783 21.88 -7.41 7.10
N ALA A 784 22.28 -6.40 6.31
CA ALA A 784 23.50 -6.42 5.50
C ALA A 784 24.79 -6.50 6.33
N THR A 785 24.80 -5.82 7.48
CA THR A 785 25.97 -5.65 8.35
C THR A 785 25.96 -6.57 9.57
N ALA A 786 24.98 -7.48 9.65
CA ALA A 786 24.82 -8.43 10.75
C ALA A 786 25.92 -9.51 10.74
N THR A 787 27.00 -9.28 11.49
CA THR A 787 28.18 -10.17 11.57
C THR A 787 27.87 -11.60 12.00
N PHE A 788 26.78 -11.82 12.74
CA PHE A 788 26.35 -13.14 13.23
C PHE A 788 25.55 -13.98 12.21
N LEU A 789 25.20 -13.42 11.04
CA LEU A 789 24.60 -14.15 9.92
C LEU A 789 25.66 -14.48 8.87
N THR A 790 25.59 -15.66 8.25
CA THR A 790 26.42 -16.01 7.09
C THR A 790 26.00 -15.18 5.85
N PRO A 791 26.82 -15.10 4.78
CA PRO A 791 26.46 -14.34 3.58
C PRO A 791 25.10 -14.76 2.98
N ALA A 792 24.85 -16.07 2.84
CA ALA A 792 23.57 -16.60 2.37
C ALA A 792 22.41 -16.30 3.33
N GLU A 793 22.62 -16.39 4.64
CA GLU A 793 21.60 -16.02 5.64
C GLU A 793 21.25 -14.52 5.58
N ARG A 794 22.21 -13.64 5.24
CA ARG A 794 21.95 -12.20 5.05
C ARG A 794 21.15 -11.92 3.80
N GLU A 795 21.49 -12.55 2.67
CA GLU A 795 20.76 -12.40 1.41
C GLU A 795 19.30 -12.86 1.55
N LEU A 796 19.08 -14.02 2.18
CA LEU A 796 17.75 -14.53 2.53
C LEU A 796 17.00 -13.59 3.49
N ALA A 797 17.65 -13.10 4.56
CA ALA A 797 17.04 -12.16 5.49
C ALA A 797 16.67 -10.81 4.82
N GLN A 798 17.50 -10.31 3.90
CA GLN A 798 17.22 -9.10 3.14
C GLN A 798 16.04 -9.29 2.19
N GLY A 799 16.05 -10.36 1.38
CA GLY A 799 14.95 -10.68 0.46
C GLY A 799 13.61 -10.77 1.19
N ARG A 800 13.60 -11.43 2.36
CA ARG A 800 12.43 -11.56 3.24
C ARG A 800 11.84 -10.22 3.72
N ILE A 801 12.67 -9.19 3.89
CA ILE A 801 12.22 -7.84 4.30
C ILE A 801 11.88 -6.95 3.09
N LEU A 802 12.58 -7.12 1.97
CA LEU A 802 12.25 -6.43 0.72
C LEU A 802 10.85 -6.83 0.21
N GLN A 803 10.49 -8.12 0.33
CA GLN A 803 9.15 -8.64 0.00
C GLN A 803 8.00 -8.08 0.86
N ASP A 804 8.28 -7.54 2.05
CA ASP A 804 7.27 -6.97 2.99
C ASP A 804 7.13 -5.43 2.88
N LYS A 805 7.93 -4.84 1.98
CA LYS A 805 7.81 -3.45 1.55
C LYS A 805 7.02 -3.39 0.23
N PRO A 806 5.79 -2.83 0.19
CA PRO A 806 5.16 -2.46 -1.07
C PRO A 806 6.06 -1.38 -1.71
N SER A 807 6.37 -1.61 -2.98
CA SER A 807 7.38 -0.94 -3.81
C SER A 807 7.76 0.48 -3.39
N GLN A 808 8.80 0.61 -2.56
CA GLN A 808 9.61 1.83 -2.59
C GLN A 808 10.30 1.86 -3.95
N GLY A 809 10.15 2.97 -4.67
CA GLY A 809 10.76 3.12 -5.97
C GLY A 809 12.29 3.23 -5.89
N ASP A 810 12.93 2.57 -6.85
CA ASP A 810 14.30 2.77 -7.32
C ASP A 810 15.48 2.22 -6.48
N ASN A 811 16.56 1.96 -7.21
CA ASN A 811 17.87 1.62 -6.66
C ASN A 811 18.54 2.89 -6.12
N THR A 812 18.47 3.07 -4.81
CA THR A 812 19.59 3.70 -4.09
C THR A 812 20.22 2.68 -3.15
N ASN A 813 21.53 2.82 -2.94
CA ASN A 813 22.19 2.20 -1.80
C ASN A 813 21.49 2.64 -0.51
N SER A 814 21.75 1.94 0.61
CA SER A 814 21.13 2.22 1.92
C SER A 814 21.71 3.48 2.60
N GLU A 815 21.88 4.56 1.83
CA GLU A 815 22.55 5.80 2.15
C GLU A 815 21.64 7.00 1.83
N SER A 816 20.90 7.46 2.84
CA SER A 816 20.13 8.71 2.88
C SER A 816 19.04 8.92 1.79
N GLU A 817 17.79 8.54 2.11
CA GLU A 817 16.69 9.46 1.77
C GLU A 817 16.99 10.80 2.48
N SER A 818 16.99 11.91 1.75
CA SER A 818 17.17 13.24 2.37
C SER A 818 15.95 13.61 3.22
N LEU A 819 16.18 14.22 4.40
CA LEU A 819 15.10 14.62 5.30
C LEU A 819 14.25 15.71 4.64
N LYS A 820 13.04 15.33 4.24
CA LYS A 820 12.03 16.23 3.65
C LYS A 820 11.01 16.59 4.71
N TRP A 821 10.94 17.86 5.09
CA TRP A 821 9.97 18.36 6.07
C TRP A 821 8.51 18.08 5.69
N SER A 822 8.20 17.91 4.40
CA SER A 822 6.88 17.46 3.93
C SER A 822 6.51 16.05 4.39
N GLU A 823 7.48 15.14 4.57
CA GLU A 823 7.24 13.80 5.10
C GLU A 823 7.00 13.80 6.62
N VAL A 824 7.65 14.72 7.33
CA VAL A 824 7.39 14.97 8.76
C VAL A 824 5.99 15.57 8.92
N LEU A 825 5.64 16.60 8.15
CA LEU A 825 4.30 17.18 8.17
C LEU A 825 3.23 16.13 7.81
N ARG A 826 3.47 15.29 6.79
CA ARG A 826 2.59 14.16 6.39
C ARG A 826 2.44 13.08 7.49
N GLY A 827 3.37 12.99 8.43
CA GLY A 827 3.25 12.17 9.64
C GLY A 827 2.42 12.87 10.73
N ILE A 828 2.67 14.15 10.97
CA ILE A 828 1.96 14.97 11.97
C ILE A 828 0.48 15.19 11.59
N THR A 829 0.15 15.33 10.31
CA THR A 829 -1.24 15.52 9.84
C THR A 829 -1.99 14.21 9.55
N ASP A 830 -1.47 13.04 9.96
CA ASP A 830 -2.13 11.76 9.72
C ASP A 830 -3.19 11.47 10.79
N ILE A 831 -4.45 11.42 10.38
CA ILE A 831 -5.60 11.06 11.24
C ILE A 831 -5.42 9.67 11.87
N SER A 832 -4.81 8.71 11.14
CA SER A 832 -4.55 7.36 11.66
C SER A 832 -3.55 7.38 12.82
N MET A 833 -2.53 8.26 12.75
CA MET A 833 -1.59 8.49 13.84
C MET A 833 -2.31 9.09 15.05
N TRP A 834 -3.11 10.15 14.89
CA TRP A 834 -3.83 10.76 16.02
C TRP A 834 -4.81 9.81 16.70
N LEU A 835 -5.54 8.98 15.94
CA LEU A 835 -6.44 7.97 16.50
C LEU A 835 -5.67 6.86 17.26
N SER A 836 -4.53 6.40 16.70
CA SER A 836 -3.68 5.40 17.35
C SER A 836 -2.90 5.96 18.56
N ALA A 837 -2.65 7.27 18.57
CA ALA A 837 -2.07 8.01 19.68
C ALA A 837 -3.09 8.20 20.82
N LEU A 838 -4.33 8.57 20.51
CA LEU A 838 -5.42 8.69 21.49
C LEU A 838 -5.76 7.33 22.13
N ALA A 839 -5.74 6.26 21.33
CA ALA A 839 -5.91 4.90 21.84
C ALA A 839 -4.75 4.51 22.79
N TYR A 840 -3.50 4.80 22.42
CA TYR A 840 -2.36 4.50 23.28
C TYR A 840 -2.30 5.40 24.54
N PHE A 841 -2.70 6.66 24.44
CA PHE A 841 -2.88 7.57 25.59
C PHE A 841 -3.84 6.97 26.63
N ALA A 842 -5.00 6.45 26.21
CA ALA A 842 -5.98 5.84 27.11
C ALA A 842 -5.44 4.55 27.77
N ILE A 843 -4.69 3.73 27.03
CA ILE A 843 -4.03 2.53 27.57
C ILE A 843 -2.93 2.92 28.57
N LEU A 844 -2.07 3.88 28.20
CA LEU A 844 -0.91 4.29 28.99
C LEU A 844 -1.32 5.01 30.28
N ALA A 845 -2.45 5.74 30.27
CA ALA A 845 -3.08 6.27 31.48
C ALA A 845 -3.41 5.16 32.48
N GLY A 846 -4.07 4.10 32.03
CA GLY A 846 -4.40 2.93 32.84
C GLY A 846 -3.18 2.10 33.24
N LEU A 847 -2.11 2.12 32.44
CA LEU A 847 -0.86 1.42 32.72
C LEU A 847 -0.02 2.17 33.77
N TYR A 848 0.11 3.50 33.68
CA TYR A 848 0.78 4.29 34.73
C TYR A 848 0.00 4.28 36.05
N SER A 849 -1.34 4.36 36.01
CA SER A 849 -2.18 4.23 37.21
C SER A 849 -1.97 2.88 37.91
N PHE A 850 -1.97 1.78 37.15
CA PHE A 850 -1.64 0.46 37.69
C PHE A 850 -0.21 0.39 38.22
N GLY A 851 0.75 0.88 37.43
CA GLY A 851 2.18 0.83 37.71
C GLY A 851 2.58 1.50 39.03
N LEU A 852 2.00 2.67 39.31
CA LEU A 852 2.33 3.50 40.48
C LEU A 852 1.55 3.09 41.73
N PHE A 853 0.27 2.69 41.60
CA PHE A 853 -0.61 2.48 42.76
C PHE A 853 -0.85 1.01 43.15
N LEU A 854 -0.34 0.02 42.41
CA LEU A 854 -0.54 -1.41 42.76
C LEU A 854 -0.13 -1.76 44.21
N PRO A 855 1.04 -1.32 44.74
CA PRO A 855 1.39 -1.60 46.14
C PRO A 855 0.37 -0.99 47.12
N THR A 856 -0.03 0.25 46.89
CA THR A 856 -1.03 0.97 47.70
C THR A 856 -2.39 0.25 47.67
N ILE A 857 -2.84 -0.25 46.51
CA ILE A 857 -4.08 -1.03 46.39
C ILE A 857 -4.01 -2.33 47.21
N ILE A 858 -2.85 -2.99 47.28
CA ILE A 858 -2.65 -4.22 48.07
C ILE A 858 -2.61 -3.93 49.59
N GLU A 859 -2.15 -2.75 49.99
CA GLU A 859 -2.12 -2.30 51.38
C GLU A 859 -3.48 -1.76 51.86
N ASP A 860 -4.10 -0.83 51.12
CA ASP A 860 -5.41 -0.22 51.42
C ASP A 860 -6.55 -1.25 51.46
N SER A 861 -6.51 -2.27 50.60
CA SER A 861 -7.47 -3.37 50.62
C SER A 861 -7.33 -4.28 51.85
N GLY A 862 -6.27 -4.11 52.65
CA GLY A 862 -5.98 -4.92 53.83
C GLY A 862 -5.51 -6.35 53.51
N PHE A 863 -5.19 -6.65 52.24
CA PHE A 863 -4.72 -7.98 51.83
C PHE A 863 -3.42 -8.38 52.54
N THR A 864 -2.51 -7.41 52.76
CA THR A 864 -1.44 -7.56 53.76
C THR A 864 -0.92 -6.19 54.24
N THR A 865 -0.60 -6.08 55.52
CA THR A 865 -0.13 -4.84 56.19
C THR A 865 1.38 -4.81 56.48
N ASN A 866 2.15 -5.71 55.85
CA ASN A 866 3.60 -5.77 55.99
C ASN A 866 4.23 -5.34 54.66
N ALA A 867 4.93 -4.20 54.63
CA ALA A 867 5.48 -3.61 53.40
C ALA A 867 6.33 -4.59 52.56
N ASN A 868 7.13 -5.45 53.18
CA ASN A 868 7.91 -6.47 52.47
C ASN A 868 7.01 -7.51 51.80
N ARG A 869 5.86 -7.85 52.41
CA ARG A 869 4.85 -8.72 51.79
C ARG A 869 4.06 -7.99 50.70
N VAL A 870 3.68 -6.71 50.89
CA VAL A 870 3.00 -5.90 49.87
C VAL A 870 3.80 -5.93 48.57
N GLN A 871 5.09 -5.60 48.64
CA GLN A 871 6.03 -5.61 47.50
C GLN A 871 6.15 -7.00 46.84
N LEU A 872 6.19 -8.08 47.63
CA LEU A 872 6.20 -9.46 47.11
C LEU A 872 4.88 -9.88 46.45
N TRP A 873 3.73 -9.43 46.93
CA TRP A 873 2.43 -9.73 46.30
C TRP A 873 2.23 -8.95 45.00
N SER A 874 2.74 -7.72 44.87
CA SER A 874 2.72 -6.97 43.59
C SER A 874 3.50 -7.64 42.46
N VAL A 875 4.48 -8.50 42.75
CA VAL A 875 5.21 -9.28 41.73
C VAL A 875 4.27 -10.14 40.87
N ILE A 876 3.24 -10.72 41.49
CA ILE A 876 2.47 -11.81 40.87
C ILE A 876 1.55 -11.30 39.74
N PRO A 877 0.78 -10.21 39.89
CA PRO A 877 0.05 -9.59 38.77
C PRO A 877 0.96 -9.21 37.59
N TYR A 878 2.15 -8.67 37.84
CA TYR A 878 3.13 -8.35 36.79
C TYR A 878 3.69 -9.59 36.10
N ALA A 879 3.94 -10.68 36.84
CA ALA A 879 4.39 -11.95 36.26
C ALA A 879 3.32 -12.58 35.35
N VAL A 880 2.04 -12.53 35.73
CA VAL A 880 0.94 -12.99 34.88
C VAL A 880 0.75 -12.08 33.65
N ALA A 881 0.81 -10.76 33.83
CA ALA A 881 0.76 -9.80 32.72
C ALA A 881 1.92 -9.98 31.73
N THR A 882 3.12 -10.30 32.22
CA THR A 882 4.31 -10.64 31.42
C THR A 882 4.03 -11.82 30.49
N VAL A 883 3.53 -12.94 31.02
CA VAL A 883 3.19 -14.13 30.22
C VAL A 883 2.07 -13.82 29.23
N PHE A 884 1.00 -13.15 29.68
CA PHE A 884 -0.15 -12.84 28.83
C PHE A 884 0.21 -11.87 27.70
N THR A 885 1.11 -10.91 27.93
CA THR A 885 1.62 -9.97 26.91
C THR A 885 2.33 -10.72 25.79
N VAL A 886 3.16 -11.72 26.10
CA VAL A 886 3.83 -12.55 25.08
C VAL A 886 2.83 -13.43 24.33
N LEU A 887 1.86 -14.04 25.01
CA LEU A 887 0.81 -14.86 24.39
C LEU A 887 -0.07 -14.06 23.42
N ILE A 888 -0.52 -12.88 23.84
CA ILE A 888 -1.33 -11.96 23.01
C ILE A 888 -0.52 -11.39 21.85
N ALA A 889 0.76 -11.05 22.06
CA ALA A 889 1.64 -10.61 20.99
C ALA A 889 1.88 -11.70 19.93
N PHE A 890 2.09 -12.94 20.35
CA PHE A 890 2.16 -14.12 19.48
C PHE A 890 0.84 -14.35 18.71
N LEU A 891 -0.30 -14.25 19.40
CA LEU A 891 -1.63 -14.40 18.78
C LEU A 891 -1.91 -13.28 17.75
N SER A 892 -1.51 -12.05 18.06
CA SER A 892 -1.59 -10.88 17.19
C SER A 892 -0.76 -11.06 15.90
N ASP A 893 0.46 -11.62 16.01
CA ASP A 893 1.28 -11.97 14.83
C ASP A 893 0.64 -13.13 14.03
N ARG A 894 0.22 -14.21 14.72
CA ARG A 894 -0.40 -15.39 14.11
C ARG A 894 -1.67 -15.08 13.32
N LEU A 895 -2.58 -14.30 13.91
CA LEU A 895 -3.85 -13.92 13.27
C LEU A 895 -3.69 -12.75 12.30
N LYS A 896 -2.58 -12.00 12.36
CA LYS A 896 -2.33 -10.71 11.66
C LYS A 896 -3.34 -9.59 12.01
N LEU A 897 -4.36 -9.86 12.83
CA LEU A 897 -5.48 -8.97 13.21
C LEU A 897 -5.17 -8.15 14.49
N ARG A 898 -4.30 -7.14 14.35
CA ARG A 898 -3.79 -6.32 15.47
C ARG A 898 -4.87 -5.73 16.40
N GLY A 899 -5.92 -5.14 15.82
CA GLY A 899 -6.93 -4.39 16.57
C GLY A 899 -8.09 -5.23 17.12
N VAL A 900 -8.44 -6.33 16.46
CA VAL A 900 -9.45 -7.28 16.98
C VAL A 900 -8.93 -7.92 18.27
N VAL A 901 -7.65 -8.30 18.29
CA VAL A 901 -6.98 -8.79 19.49
C VAL A 901 -6.95 -7.74 20.60
N MET A 902 -6.67 -6.46 20.28
CA MET A 902 -6.71 -5.36 21.25
C MET A 902 -8.13 -5.10 21.80
N LEU A 903 -9.16 -5.16 20.95
CA LEU A 903 -10.56 -5.04 21.38
C LEU A 903 -11.03 -6.23 22.23
N PHE A 904 -10.34 -7.36 22.18
CA PHE A 904 -10.56 -8.50 23.07
C PHE A 904 -9.81 -8.38 24.41
N THR A 905 -8.64 -7.74 24.45
CA THR A 905 -7.87 -7.56 25.70
C THR A 905 -8.35 -6.41 26.58
N LEU A 906 -8.79 -5.30 25.99
CA LEU A 906 -9.25 -4.12 26.74
C LEU A 906 -10.44 -4.39 27.69
N PRO A 907 -11.46 -5.20 27.35
CA PRO A 907 -12.54 -5.57 28.26
C PRO A 907 -12.10 -6.17 29.61
N PHE A 908 -11.02 -6.96 29.65
CA PHE A 908 -10.52 -7.50 30.93
C PHE A 908 -10.05 -6.38 31.85
N ALA A 909 -9.32 -5.39 31.33
CA ALA A 909 -8.90 -4.26 32.13
C ALA A 909 -10.08 -3.38 32.57
N ILE A 910 -11.07 -3.17 31.69
CA ILE A 910 -12.30 -2.43 32.03
C ILE A 910 -13.06 -3.13 33.17
N VAL A 911 -13.22 -4.46 33.12
CA VAL A 911 -13.85 -5.23 34.20
C VAL A 911 -13.05 -5.11 35.51
N GLY A 912 -11.72 -5.29 35.47
CA GLY A 912 -10.88 -5.18 36.65
C GLY A 912 -10.98 -3.81 37.33
N TYR A 913 -10.84 -2.72 36.55
CA TYR A 913 -11.00 -1.35 37.04
C TYR A 913 -12.41 -1.07 37.58
N ALA A 914 -13.45 -1.54 36.89
CA ALA A 914 -14.83 -1.31 37.30
C ALA A 914 -15.20 -2.06 38.60
N VAL A 915 -14.67 -3.27 38.82
CA VAL A 915 -14.95 -4.06 40.03
C VAL A 915 -14.21 -3.48 41.24
N ILE A 916 -12.92 -3.13 41.15
CA ILE A 916 -12.21 -2.48 42.27
C ILE A 916 -12.88 -1.17 42.67
N ALA A 917 -13.35 -0.38 41.70
CA ALA A 917 -14.05 0.88 41.98
C ALA A 917 -15.41 0.72 42.70
N ASN A 918 -15.92 -0.51 42.89
CA ASN A 918 -17.25 -0.78 43.47
C ASN A 918 -17.28 -1.90 44.55
N VAL A 919 -16.19 -2.65 44.78
CA VAL A 919 -16.20 -3.85 45.64
C VAL A 919 -15.01 -3.88 46.60
N SER A 920 -15.24 -3.45 47.84
CA SER A 920 -14.25 -3.39 48.93
C SER A 920 -14.02 -4.75 49.61
N ASN A 921 -13.56 -5.75 48.85
CA ASN A 921 -13.18 -7.07 49.38
C ASN A 921 -11.77 -7.43 48.92
N ALA A 922 -10.83 -7.48 49.86
CA ALA A 922 -9.40 -7.71 49.63
C ALA A 922 -9.07 -8.84 48.63
N GLN A 923 -9.78 -9.97 48.70
CA GLN A 923 -9.51 -11.11 47.81
C GLN A 923 -10.03 -10.86 46.38
N VAL A 924 -11.14 -10.13 46.24
CA VAL A 924 -11.70 -9.73 44.95
C VAL A 924 -10.85 -8.60 44.35
N GLU A 925 -10.49 -7.59 45.14
CA GLU A 925 -9.65 -6.47 44.70
C GLU A 925 -8.30 -6.97 44.20
N TYR A 926 -7.59 -7.77 45.01
CA TYR A 926 -6.35 -8.42 44.59
C TYR A 926 -6.55 -9.29 43.34
N GLY A 927 -7.63 -10.08 43.27
CA GLY A 927 -7.96 -10.89 42.09
C GLY A 927 -8.21 -10.06 40.81
N MET A 928 -8.77 -8.86 40.93
CA MET A 928 -9.01 -7.95 39.80
C MET A 928 -7.73 -7.28 39.28
N THR A 929 -6.69 -7.13 40.11
CA THR A 929 -5.39 -6.60 39.65
C THR A 929 -4.80 -7.40 38.49
N PHE A 930 -5.04 -8.72 38.46
CA PHE A 930 -4.63 -9.59 37.36
C PHE A 930 -5.30 -9.20 36.03
N LEU A 931 -6.60 -8.87 36.05
CA LEU A 931 -7.35 -8.48 34.84
C LEU A 931 -6.95 -7.07 34.36
N MET A 932 -6.68 -6.15 35.28
CA MET A 932 -6.11 -4.83 34.98
C MET A 932 -4.75 -4.97 34.30
N ALA A 933 -3.83 -5.73 34.91
CA ALA A 933 -2.47 -5.91 34.41
C ALA A 933 -2.44 -6.60 33.05
N THR A 934 -3.13 -7.74 32.91
CA THR A 934 -3.18 -8.52 31.66
C THR A 934 -3.83 -7.74 30.52
N GLY A 935 -4.97 -7.08 30.76
CA GLY A 935 -5.66 -6.31 29.72
C GLY A 935 -4.89 -5.07 29.26
N MET A 936 -4.21 -4.35 30.17
CA MET A 936 -3.43 -3.16 29.82
C MET A 936 -2.11 -3.51 29.12
N TYR A 937 -1.22 -4.29 29.75
CA TYR A 937 0.11 -4.56 29.20
C TYR A 937 0.06 -5.31 27.86
N ALA A 938 -0.86 -6.26 27.71
CA ALA A 938 -0.99 -7.05 26.48
C ALA A 938 -1.53 -6.24 25.29
N SER A 939 -2.19 -5.10 25.54
CA SER A 939 -2.70 -4.21 24.49
C SER A 939 -1.60 -3.34 23.87
N VAL A 940 -0.49 -3.09 24.58
CA VAL A 940 0.55 -2.14 24.13
C VAL A 940 1.30 -2.61 22.87
N PRO A 941 1.81 -3.86 22.76
CA PRO A 941 2.47 -4.31 21.54
C PRO A 941 1.58 -4.21 20.30
N CYS A 942 0.27 -4.44 20.45
CA CYS A 942 -0.71 -4.34 19.37
C CYS A 942 -0.89 -2.90 18.86
N VAL A 943 -1.01 -1.90 19.74
CA VAL A 943 -1.23 -0.50 19.33
C VAL A 943 0.05 0.16 18.76
N LEU A 944 1.23 -0.23 19.24
CA LEU A 944 2.52 0.22 18.69
C LEU A 944 2.76 -0.36 17.28
N VAL A 945 2.48 -1.64 17.07
CA VAL A 945 2.59 -2.27 15.75
C VAL A 945 1.52 -1.76 14.78
N TRP A 946 0.29 -1.48 15.23
CA TRP A 946 -0.76 -0.93 14.37
C TRP A 946 -0.29 0.35 13.66
N ASN A 947 0.27 1.31 14.40
CA ASN A 947 0.77 2.57 13.83
C ASN A 947 1.97 2.34 12.88
N SER A 948 2.96 1.54 13.30
CA SER A 948 4.15 1.22 12.49
C SER A 948 3.79 0.54 11.15
N ASN A 949 2.85 -0.41 11.18
CA ASN A 949 2.41 -1.18 10.01
C ASN A 949 1.60 -0.33 9.01
N ASN A 950 0.79 0.62 9.49
CA ASN A 950 0.02 1.54 8.63
C ASN A 950 0.86 2.74 8.14
N SER A 951 2.04 2.97 8.72
CA SER A 951 2.93 4.07 8.34
C SER A 951 3.90 3.69 7.20
N ALA A 952 3.68 4.29 6.02
CA ALA A 952 4.49 4.11 4.82
C ALA A 952 5.38 5.35 4.49
N GLY A 953 6.65 5.11 4.15
CA GLY A 953 7.70 6.12 3.97
C GLY A 953 8.63 6.21 5.19
N HIS A 954 9.96 6.33 4.99
CA HIS A 954 10.93 6.22 6.09
C HIS A 954 10.80 7.33 7.13
N TYR A 955 10.71 8.60 6.69
CA TYR A 955 10.52 9.74 7.61
C TYR A 955 9.09 9.84 8.15
N LYS A 956 8.08 9.45 7.38
CA LYS A 956 6.70 9.37 7.91
C LYS A 956 6.62 8.41 9.08
N ARG A 957 7.15 7.17 8.94
CA ARG A 957 7.15 6.18 10.05
C ARG A 957 7.95 6.64 11.26
N ALA A 958 9.13 7.25 11.06
CA ALA A 958 9.90 7.82 12.17
C ALA A 958 9.08 8.90 12.93
N THR A 959 8.37 9.74 12.18
CA THR A 959 7.51 10.78 12.74
C THR A 959 6.31 10.21 13.48
N THR A 960 5.53 9.31 12.86
CA THR A 960 4.31 8.76 13.46
C THR A 960 4.60 7.86 14.65
N SER A 961 5.67 7.07 14.64
CA SER A 961 6.08 6.25 15.79
C SER A 961 6.54 7.10 16.98
N ALA A 962 7.15 8.26 16.76
CA ALA A 962 7.49 9.17 17.86
C ALA A 962 6.27 9.98 18.34
N MET A 963 5.47 10.52 17.41
CA MET A 963 4.31 11.35 17.75
C MET A 963 3.23 10.57 18.52
N GLN A 964 3.05 9.29 18.23
CA GLN A 964 2.15 8.41 18.99
C GLN A 964 2.55 8.30 20.46
N LEU A 965 3.85 8.19 20.74
CA LEU A 965 4.38 8.14 22.10
C LEU A 965 4.32 9.50 22.77
N ALA A 966 4.73 10.56 22.08
CA ALA A 966 4.73 11.93 22.60
C ALA A 966 3.32 12.33 23.10
N VAL A 967 2.30 12.09 22.27
CA VAL A 967 0.89 12.34 22.63
C VAL A 967 0.42 11.43 23.78
N ALA A 968 0.84 10.16 23.84
CA ALA A 968 0.48 9.27 24.94
C ALA A 968 1.15 9.66 26.27
N ASN A 969 2.42 10.07 26.23
CA ASN A 969 3.21 10.48 27.39
C ASN A 969 2.73 11.84 27.97
N CYS A 970 2.08 12.70 27.17
CA CYS A 970 1.31 13.83 27.70
C CYS A 970 0.25 13.42 28.74
N GLY A 971 -0.18 12.16 28.77
CA GLY A 971 -1.03 11.62 29.83
C GLY A 971 -0.40 11.77 31.22
N GLY A 972 0.91 11.52 31.36
CA GLY A 972 1.61 11.70 32.64
C GLY A 972 1.50 13.12 33.19
N ILE A 973 1.51 14.12 32.30
CA ILE A 973 1.29 15.53 32.65
C ILE A 973 -0.19 15.78 32.99
N LEU A 974 -1.12 15.36 32.12
CA LEU A 974 -2.55 15.64 32.30
C LEU A 974 -3.12 15.00 33.57
N PHE A 975 -2.80 13.75 33.88
CA PHE A 975 -3.34 13.08 35.06
C PHE A 975 -2.77 13.65 36.36
N ASN A 976 -1.55 14.19 36.36
CA ASN A 976 -1.03 14.92 37.51
C ASN A 976 -1.79 16.25 37.70
N VAL A 977 -1.99 17.04 36.64
CA VAL A 977 -2.80 18.29 36.69
C VAL A 977 -4.24 18.02 37.15
N LEU A 978 -4.87 16.95 36.66
CA LEU A 978 -6.21 16.54 37.07
C LEU A 978 -6.26 16.04 38.53
N TRP A 979 -5.18 15.41 39.02
CA TRP A 979 -5.07 15.01 40.43
C TRP A 979 -4.95 16.23 41.35
N CYS A 980 -4.04 17.17 41.09
CA CYS A 980 -3.92 18.41 41.85
C CYS A 980 -5.24 19.20 41.86
N HIS A 981 -5.91 19.32 40.70
CA HIS A 981 -7.24 19.94 40.62
C HIS A 981 -8.30 19.20 41.45
N LYS A 982 -8.32 17.85 41.42
CA LYS A 982 -9.22 17.04 42.25
C LYS A 982 -8.96 17.29 43.74
N VAL A 983 -7.71 17.23 44.18
CA VAL A 983 -7.33 17.39 45.61
C VAL A 983 -7.67 18.79 46.10
N ASN A 984 -7.32 19.84 45.36
CA ASN A 984 -7.68 21.23 45.70
C ASN A 984 -9.20 21.43 45.82
N ARG A 985 -9.98 20.84 44.90
CA ARG A 985 -11.44 20.87 44.96
C ARG A 985 -11.98 20.08 46.16
N ASP A 986 -11.37 18.94 46.49
CA ASP A 986 -11.75 18.13 47.65
C ASP A 986 -11.37 18.82 48.99
N LYS A 987 -10.27 19.58 49.04
CA LYS A 987 -9.92 20.51 50.13
C LYS A 987 -10.93 21.64 50.27
N ALA A 988 -11.26 22.35 49.18
CA ALA A 988 -12.26 23.42 49.17
C ALA A 988 -13.68 22.93 49.55
N ASN A 989 -13.94 21.63 49.42
CA ASN A 989 -15.17 20.96 49.88
C ASN A 989 -15.09 20.40 51.32
N GLY A 990 -14.07 20.78 52.11
CA GLY A 990 -13.96 20.44 53.53
C GLY A 990 -13.48 19.01 53.87
N LYS A 991 -13.13 18.18 52.87
CA LYS A 991 -12.74 16.78 53.14
C LYS A 991 -11.43 16.63 53.92
N TYR A 992 -10.62 17.69 53.98
CA TYR A 992 -9.30 17.70 54.60
C TYR A 992 -9.26 18.52 55.90
N ASP A 993 -10.38 19.06 56.39
CA ASP A 993 -10.43 19.99 57.53
C ASP A 993 -9.82 19.42 58.82
N ARG A 994 -9.84 18.09 58.96
CA ARG A 994 -9.16 17.34 60.03
C ARG A 994 -7.63 17.48 60.07
N TYR A 995 -7.03 18.07 59.03
CA TYR A 995 -5.59 18.34 58.88
C TYR A 995 -5.26 19.85 58.92
N ALA A 996 -6.21 20.72 59.26
CA ALA A 996 -5.93 22.15 59.43
C ALA A 996 -4.91 22.39 60.55
N GLY A 997 -3.87 23.18 60.26
CA GLY A 997 -2.76 23.46 61.16
C GLY A 997 -1.61 22.47 61.11
N TYR A 998 -1.66 21.44 60.24
CA TYR A 998 -0.53 20.51 60.05
C TYR A 998 0.62 21.11 59.23
N ASN A 999 0.38 22.24 58.52
CA ASN A 999 1.38 22.97 57.73
C ASN A 999 2.09 22.13 56.65
N ASP A 1000 1.39 21.11 56.12
CA ASP A 1000 1.88 20.17 55.12
C ASP A 1000 0.95 20.09 53.89
N ASP A 1001 1.22 19.14 53.00
CA ASP A 1001 0.43 18.89 51.79
C ASP A 1001 -1.03 18.48 52.06
N ARG A 1002 -1.40 18.16 53.31
CA ARG A 1002 -2.76 17.77 53.71
C ARG A 1002 -3.59 18.93 54.22
N ASP A 1003 -2.98 20.03 54.64
CA ASP A 1003 -3.68 21.22 55.17
C ASP A 1003 -4.67 21.80 54.14
N PRO A 1004 -5.93 22.13 54.49
CA PRO A 1004 -6.92 22.70 53.56
C PRO A 1004 -6.46 23.98 52.84
N ASN A 1005 -5.60 24.78 53.48
CA ASN A 1005 -5.10 26.04 52.95
C ASN A 1005 -3.96 25.84 51.94
N PHE A 1006 -3.32 24.67 51.93
CA PHE A 1006 -2.24 24.34 51.00
C PHE A 1006 -2.81 23.94 49.63
N MET A 1007 -2.68 24.83 48.63
CA MET A 1007 -3.10 24.57 47.26
C MET A 1007 -1.98 23.91 46.46
N PHE A 1008 -2.24 22.72 45.90
CA PHE A 1008 -1.35 22.09 44.92
C PHE A 1008 -1.34 22.90 43.62
N VAL A 1009 -0.16 23.31 43.17
CA VAL A 1009 0.07 23.99 41.89
C VAL A 1009 1.00 23.13 41.03
N LEU A 1010 0.91 23.27 39.71
CA LEU A 1010 1.69 22.55 38.70
C LEU A 1010 2.16 23.51 37.60
#